data_AF-A0A7T5RYW3-F1
#
_entry.id   AF-A0A7T5RYW3-F1
#
_cell.length_a   1.000
_cell.length_b   1.000
_cell.length_c   1.000
_cell.angle_alpha   90.00
_cell.angle_beta   90.00
_cell.angle_gamma   90.00
#
_symmetry.space_group_name_H-M   'P 1'
#
loop_
_entity.id
_entity.type
_entity.pdbx_description
1 polymer ?
#
loop_
_entity_poly.entity_id
_entity_poly.type
_entity_poly.pdbx_seq_one_letter_code
_entity_poly.pdbx_strand_id
1 'polypeptide(L)'
;MNKLRKFLVVGVMVLSVIAMSGLVVAPASAAASAGDLIKMDGLSSVYYLGSDGKRYVFPNEATYMSWHADFSGVVTIPASELQSYPLGGNVTMRPGTKLVKITTDPSVYAVEPNGVLRKIQSEAQAAALYGTNWSKRVVDVADSFFTNYTIGAALADGAVPAGSLVKNASSAAVYYYDGTNYRSIASESALAANRFAMGNIITISNTITAGGSAITAAEAGLTNDAQGGSVGNVVVGSGVMVSLSSNTPASNDIPTGTSNPLLKFNVTAANDGDAIVSGVKLTAIGLGTPSQITAISVYKNNVKLNSTARNIDSNKEAQINFTNAVTIPAGTTATFEVRATVGDTGKHGLSIAKATDVMAGNTVSGSFPVAGNIFSGVTVTVGDLVFDKDGSALSEVKLGDKGATIAKFKLSNNANVENIVVKAVTLKKDSLSTASDSVVENLKLNFDGKEVAAAASISSRYVTFNLATPITINKNTANKRLTVTADVVDGAAKTIGLYLESASDITATGDYYGYQTTVSGTATGAALLATIKAGTISVEKVNAANDKLRVDVDNQEAGTFKVTVNSGKNAELSTLKLSITTTNDNQGTAAAFTKIENVEVYNKTNNTVYDLAYVSGTATKVYSNTSMGLMLTSGVTNELVVRFDTLTASADKDYTVKIADASTDLIIKETGNDTAITDITPNTVELKKVTIEGVGATFSLNALSSAFTAVIGTPDVEVLNFNVKAASNSNAYVRDLTVSKIAGNLGFSTQTISGLKLWKGTTLVKSMSSSQISGSDLTFTDLNEEIAANTTVTYKVTVSFVKNTDSSTKTLQMGINGATVEDVDGKDVSESGSVATSARTITLAGTGALYISMDTNDTAVSKDIYQVANTTTGSVAALKLRAENETVKVTKLHVIASENINGIVSELALYDGSTLVGSTNVIATDSTIDISGDKLVVPMSSKSYYLKATLSKIGKDATGALDKDITFTINGIEAQGFDSGDSLVASDADTNLESGELGYDNNNDGTITASGTVTGASKSLGILASRMSSVALVSSYSGNAVSTKIYSGQAANTAIIAVTADASSNTESNGDAVKTYINGFKVKVTGNASSTASTIERIGGTAGAKAGSAIADLQTTGVGYSSFTTGITGADFEVMPGTTAYFLVKVTPTFTVTDAGAVSINVSLDNMDSTVAVTGSPVANMANITWKDSSSATAKSPLRLGTTTLSGTTISN
;
A
#
# COMPACT_ATOMS: atom_id res chain seq x y z
N MET A 1 40.56 28.44 27.34
CA MET A 1 39.29 29.21 27.43
C MET A 1 38.84 29.41 28.89
N ASN A 2 39.69 29.98 29.76
CA ASN A 2 39.43 30.12 31.22
C ASN A 2 39.18 31.55 31.70
N LYS A 3 38.97 32.52 30.79
CA LYS A 3 38.69 33.92 31.13
C LYS A 3 37.32 34.44 30.67
N LEU A 4 36.52 33.62 29.96
CA LEU A 4 35.16 33.99 29.54
C LEU A 4 34.06 33.46 30.49
N ARG A 5 34.44 32.74 31.57
CA ARG A 5 33.54 32.28 32.65
C ARG A 5 33.44 33.25 33.84
N LYS A 6 34.17 34.37 33.87
CA LYS A 6 34.19 35.32 35.00
C LYS A 6 33.39 36.61 34.78
N PHE A 7 32.84 36.85 33.59
CA PHE A 7 32.02 38.04 33.32
C PHE A 7 30.50 37.78 33.40
N LEU A 8 30.07 36.52 33.46
CA LEU A 8 28.66 36.12 33.57
C LEU A 8 28.26 35.58 34.97
N VAL A 9 29.17 35.65 35.95
CA VAL A 9 28.96 35.18 37.34
C VAL A 9 28.92 36.34 38.36
N VAL A 10 29.14 37.59 37.92
CA VAL A 10 29.12 38.78 38.81
C VAL A 10 27.82 39.60 38.68
N GLY A 11 27.00 39.38 37.64
CA GLY A 11 25.70 40.04 37.46
C GLY A 11 24.51 39.40 38.19
N VAL A 12 24.67 38.19 38.76
CA VAL A 12 23.57 37.43 39.40
C VAL A 12 23.77 37.27 40.92
N MET A 13 24.91 37.71 41.48
CA MET A 13 25.20 37.63 42.93
C MET A 13 24.93 38.94 43.70
N VAL A 14 24.52 40.03 43.05
CA VAL A 14 24.16 41.31 43.71
C VAL A 14 22.63 41.55 43.74
N LEU A 15 21.84 40.68 43.11
CA LEU A 15 20.36 40.75 43.17
C LEU A 15 19.72 39.87 44.26
N SER A 16 20.51 39.08 44.99
CA SER A 16 20.03 38.11 45.99
C SER A 16 20.36 38.46 47.45
N VAL A 17 20.88 39.68 47.72
CA VAL A 17 21.22 40.14 49.09
C VAL A 17 20.42 41.39 49.54
N ILE A 18 19.50 41.92 48.71
CA ILE A 18 18.54 42.98 49.10
C ILE A 18 17.10 42.42 49.13
N ALA A 19 16.93 41.21 49.66
CA ALA A 19 15.62 40.61 49.94
C ALA A 19 15.45 40.24 51.44
N MET A 20 16.29 40.80 52.31
CA MET A 20 16.18 40.67 53.78
C MET A 20 16.20 42.03 54.49
N SER A 21 15.45 43.01 53.97
CA SER A 21 15.14 44.23 54.71
C SER A 21 13.65 44.46 54.62
N GLY A 22 12.96 44.16 55.72
CA GLY A 22 11.53 44.35 55.84
C GLY A 22 11.15 45.81 55.59
N LEU A 23 10.50 46.06 54.46
CA LEU A 23 9.53 47.14 54.36
C LEU A 23 8.16 46.49 54.58
N VAL A 24 7.68 46.55 55.82
CA VAL A 24 6.26 46.34 56.10
C VAL A 24 5.54 47.51 55.44
N VAL A 25 5.03 47.32 54.23
CA VAL A 25 3.96 48.16 53.71
C VAL A 25 2.75 47.76 54.54
N ALA A 26 2.40 48.58 55.52
CA ALA A 26 1.14 48.44 56.23
C ALA A 26 0.02 48.42 55.18
N PRO A 27 -0.82 47.37 55.10
CA PRO A 27 -1.99 47.43 54.26
C PRO A 27 -2.84 48.60 54.78
N ALA A 28 -3.13 49.56 53.90
CA ALA A 28 -4.10 50.60 54.20
C ALA A 28 -5.42 49.91 54.57
N SER A 29 -5.98 50.26 55.72
CA SER A 29 -7.35 49.89 56.10
C SER A 29 -8.29 50.30 54.96
N ALA A 30 -9.19 49.40 54.55
CA ALA A 30 -10.26 49.75 53.62
C ALA A 30 -11.02 50.98 54.15
N ALA A 31 -11.31 51.93 53.27
CA ALA A 31 -12.02 53.17 53.61
C ALA A 31 -13.54 52.96 53.67
N ALA A 32 -14.08 51.95 52.99
CA ALA A 32 -15.50 51.61 52.98
C ALA A 32 -15.86 50.39 53.86
N SER A 33 -17.03 50.47 54.48
CA SER A 33 -17.66 49.41 55.29
C SER A 33 -19.00 48.98 54.69
N ALA A 34 -19.43 47.76 54.99
CA ALA A 34 -20.75 47.28 54.60
C ALA A 34 -21.86 48.22 55.12
N GLY A 35 -22.80 48.59 54.25
CA GLY A 35 -23.82 49.60 54.50
C GLY A 35 -23.48 50.98 53.94
N ASP A 36 -22.23 51.23 53.53
CA ASP A 36 -21.82 52.51 52.96
C ASP A 36 -22.31 52.68 51.53
N LEU A 37 -22.62 53.93 51.19
CA LEU A 37 -22.76 54.36 49.81
C LEU A 37 -21.38 54.76 49.31
N ILE A 38 -20.88 54.11 48.28
CA ILE A 38 -19.52 54.29 47.78
C ILE A 38 -19.54 54.79 46.34
N LYS A 39 -18.58 55.63 45.99
CA LYS A 39 -18.27 55.99 44.60
C LYS A 39 -16.77 55.95 44.36
N MET A 40 -16.40 55.73 43.11
CA MET A 40 -15.01 55.85 42.70
C MET A 40 -14.64 57.32 42.55
N ASP A 41 -13.44 57.68 42.99
CA ASP A 41 -12.89 59.02 42.71
C ASP A 41 -12.90 59.33 41.20
N GLY A 42 -13.35 60.52 40.83
CA GLY A 42 -13.52 60.95 39.44
C GLY A 42 -14.75 60.40 38.68
N LEU A 43 -15.59 59.53 39.28
CA LEU A 43 -16.83 59.03 38.67
C LEU A 43 -18.08 59.40 39.48
N SER A 44 -19.21 59.60 38.78
CA SER A 44 -20.50 59.94 39.40
C SER A 44 -21.36 58.73 39.77
N SER A 45 -20.96 57.52 39.39
CA SER A 45 -21.71 56.29 39.68
C SER A 45 -21.65 55.94 41.17
N VAL A 46 -22.82 55.86 41.80
CA VAL A 46 -22.96 55.51 43.23
C VAL A 46 -23.34 54.04 43.36
N TYR A 47 -22.71 53.36 44.30
CA TYR A 47 -22.97 51.97 44.64
C TYR A 47 -23.33 51.86 46.13
N TYR A 48 -24.22 50.94 46.47
CA TYR A 48 -24.42 50.50 47.85
C TYR A 48 -23.52 49.29 48.12
N LEU A 49 -22.68 49.33 49.16
CA LEU A 49 -21.88 48.18 49.56
C LEU A 49 -22.71 47.27 50.48
N GLY A 50 -23.16 46.14 49.95
CA GLY A 50 -23.94 45.16 50.70
C GLY A 50 -23.10 44.45 51.77
N SER A 51 -23.79 43.94 52.80
CA SER A 51 -23.18 43.09 53.84
C SER A 51 -22.64 41.75 53.30
N ASP A 52 -22.96 41.41 52.06
CA ASP A 52 -22.39 40.29 51.30
C ASP A 52 -21.04 40.63 50.62
N GLY A 53 -20.52 41.84 50.84
CA GLY A 53 -19.27 42.32 50.25
C GLY A 53 -19.39 42.68 48.77
N LYS A 54 -20.61 42.76 48.22
CA LYS A 54 -20.86 43.14 46.83
C LYS A 54 -21.31 44.59 46.75
N ARG A 55 -20.94 45.27 45.65
CA ARG A 55 -21.41 46.61 45.34
C ARG A 55 -22.63 46.55 44.43
N TYR A 56 -23.74 47.17 44.84
CA TYR A 56 -25.01 47.23 44.13
C TYR A 56 -25.16 48.59 43.46
N VAL A 57 -25.47 48.60 42.16
CA VAL A 57 -25.45 49.83 41.35
C VAL A 57 -26.76 50.58 41.48
N PHE A 58 -26.73 51.88 41.75
CA PHE A 58 -27.90 52.74 41.54
C PHE A 58 -28.01 53.09 40.04
N PRO A 59 -29.07 52.64 39.33
CA PRO A 59 -29.11 52.77 37.88
C PRO A 59 -29.33 54.21 37.39
N ASN A 60 -29.98 55.03 38.21
CA ASN A 60 -30.25 56.44 37.94
C ASN A 60 -30.48 57.20 39.25
N GLU A 61 -30.46 58.53 39.16
CA GLU A 61 -30.67 59.43 40.30
C GLU A 61 -32.05 59.27 40.94
N ALA A 62 -33.11 59.04 40.16
CA ALA A 62 -34.46 58.89 40.70
C ALA A 62 -34.59 57.65 41.61
N THR A 63 -33.92 56.54 41.28
CA THR A 63 -33.84 55.35 42.12
C THR A 63 -33.04 55.65 43.39
N TYR A 64 -31.92 56.35 43.31
CA TYR A 64 -31.15 56.76 44.49
C TYR A 64 -31.97 57.63 45.44
N MET A 65 -32.62 58.68 44.91
CA MET A 65 -33.45 59.63 45.66
C MET A 65 -34.73 59.02 46.23
N SER A 66 -35.09 57.80 45.83
CA SER A 66 -36.18 57.05 46.44
C SER A 66 -35.79 56.43 47.79
N TRP A 67 -34.49 56.21 48.01
CA TRP A 67 -33.91 55.63 49.22
C TRP A 67 -33.22 56.65 50.12
N HIS A 68 -32.61 57.67 49.52
CA HIS A 68 -31.77 58.65 50.21
C HIS A 68 -32.26 60.07 49.90
N ALA A 69 -32.07 60.99 50.85
CA ALA A 69 -32.56 62.36 50.70
C ALA A 69 -31.63 63.24 49.85
N ASP A 70 -30.32 63.00 49.93
CA ASP A 70 -29.27 63.70 49.19
C ASP A 70 -28.02 62.79 49.08
N PHE A 71 -26.97 63.27 48.41
CA PHE A 71 -25.72 62.53 48.20
C PHE A 71 -24.67 62.74 49.31
N SER A 72 -25.00 63.38 50.43
CA SER A 72 -24.03 63.73 51.48
C SER A 72 -23.43 62.50 52.18
N GLY A 73 -24.12 61.36 52.14
CA GLY A 73 -23.67 60.08 52.71
C GLY A 73 -22.78 59.22 51.79
N VAL A 74 -22.40 59.71 50.61
CA VAL A 74 -21.58 58.94 49.65
C VAL A 74 -20.09 59.11 49.94
N VAL A 75 -19.43 58.02 50.33
CA VAL A 75 -17.99 57.90 50.56
C VAL A 75 -17.25 57.74 49.23
N THR A 76 -16.16 58.49 49.04
CA THR A 76 -15.31 58.36 47.84
C THR A 76 -14.14 57.43 48.15
N ILE A 77 -13.97 56.36 47.36
CA ILE A 77 -12.91 55.37 47.54
C ILE A 77 -12.03 55.22 46.28
N PRO A 78 -10.78 54.73 46.43
CA PRO A 78 -9.88 54.48 45.29
C PRO A 78 -10.42 53.43 44.32
N ALA A 79 -9.98 53.51 43.06
CA ALA A 79 -10.41 52.58 42.01
C ALA A 79 -10.08 51.11 42.33
N SER A 80 -8.91 50.85 42.92
CA SER A 80 -8.48 49.50 43.32
C SER A 80 -9.35 48.91 44.43
N GLU A 81 -9.78 49.74 45.39
CA GLU A 81 -10.67 49.31 46.47
C GLU A 81 -12.07 49.04 45.92
N LEU A 82 -12.63 49.97 45.12
CA LEU A 82 -13.93 49.74 44.50
C LEU A 82 -13.92 48.45 43.69
N GLN A 83 -12.92 48.25 42.82
CA GLN A 83 -12.76 47.07 41.95
C GLN A 83 -12.70 45.75 42.73
N SER A 84 -12.22 45.77 43.98
CA SER A 84 -12.19 44.59 44.84
C SER A 84 -13.57 44.07 45.25
N TYR A 85 -14.60 44.93 45.26
CA TYR A 85 -15.98 44.54 45.55
C TYR A 85 -16.71 44.05 44.30
N PRO A 86 -17.12 42.77 44.21
CA PRO A 86 -17.86 42.24 43.07
C PRO A 86 -19.22 42.94 42.89
N LEU A 87 -19.76 42.95 41.67
CA LEU A 87 -21.10 43.50 41.42
C LEU A 87 -22.20 42.58 41.97
N GLY A 88 -23.14 43.15 42.73
CA GLY A 88 -24.27 42.43 43.33
C GLY A 88 -25.58 42.48 42.54
N GLY A 89 -25.67 43.42 41.60
CA GLY A 89 -26.89 43.71 40.84
C GLY A 89 -27.23 45.20 40.90
N ASN A 90 -28.42 45.55 40.41
CA ASN A 90 -28.91 46.92 40.39
C ASN A 90 -29.94 47.14 41.49
N VAL A 91 -29.82 48.25 42.23
CA VAL A 91 -30.82 48.69 43.20
C VAL A 91 -32.10 49.08 42.45
N THR A 92 -33.25 48.63 42.96
CA THR A 92 -34.57 48.98 42.44
C THR A 92 -35.18 50.15 43.21
N MET A 93 -36.17 50.81 42.60
CA MET A 93 -36.95 51.89 43.22
C MET A 93 -37.50 51.46 44.58
N ARG A 94 -37.41 52.32 45.59
CA ARG A 94 -37.82 51.97 46.95
C ARG A 94 -39.33 51.67 47.02
N PRO A 95 -39.76 50.60 47.72
CA PRO A 95 -41.15 50.19 47.72
C PRO A 95 -42.03 51.26 48.37
N GLY A 96 -43.22 51.45 47.84
CA GLY A 96 -44.19 52.42 48.37
C GLY A 96 -43.84 53.91 48.17
N THR A 97 -42.80 54.25 47.40
CA THR A 97 -42.36 55.66 47.21
C THR A 97 -42.83 56.27 45.88
N LYS A 98 -42.35 55.72 44.76
CA LYS A 98 -42.65 56.15 43.39
C LYS A 98 -43.39 55.05 42.64
N LEU A 99 -44.10 55.47 41.60
CA LEU A 99 -44.66 54.58 40.59
C LEU A 99 -43.67 54.48 39.43
N VAL A 100 -43.57 53.34 38.78
CA VAL A 100 -42.65 53.15 37.64
C VAL A 100 -43.43 52.82 36.38
N LYS A 101 -42.94 53.31 35.24
CA LYS A 101 -43.34 52.85 33.92
C LYS A 101 -42.11 52.82 33.00
N ILE A 102 -42.27 52.27 31.81
CA ILE A 102 -41.31 52.42 30.71
C ILE A 102 -41.92 53.33 29.65
N THR A 103 -41.09 53.94 28.81
CA THR A 103 -41.59 54.85 27.75
C THR A 103 -42.30 54.10 26.63
N THR A 104 -42.05 52.80 26.50
CA THR A 104 -42.57 51.92 25.45
C THR A 104 -43.93 51.28 25.78
N ASP A 105 -44.38 51.32 27.04
CA ASP A 105 -45.67 50.80 27.51
C ASP A 105 -46.36 51.83 28.43
N PRO A 106 -47.61 52.26 28.14
CA PRO A 106 -48.32 53.23 28.98
C PRO A 106 -48.72 52.69 30.37
N SER A 107 -48.52 51.41 30.67
CA SER A 107 -48.85 50.78 31.95
C SER A 107 -48.02 51.35 33.11
N VAL A 108 -48.69 51.72 34.21
CA VAL A 108 -48.05 52.24 35.42
C VAL A 108 -48.09 51.20 36.53
N TYR A 109 -46.97 51.03 37.23
CA TYR A 109 -46.79 49.99 38.25
C TYR A 109 -46.44 50.59 39.62
N ALA A 110 -47.04 50.05 40.68
CA ALA A 110 -46.59 50.25 42.05
C ALA A 110 -45.44 49.28 42.37
N VAL A 111 -44.44 49.75 43.11
CA VAL A 111 -43.28 48.96 43.49
C VAL A 111 -43.44 48.41 44.90
N GLU A 112 -43.38 47.09 45.03
CA GLU A 112 -43.42 46.32 46.28
C GLU A 112 -42.02 45.77 46.65
N PRO A 113 -41.80 45.27 47.89
CA PRO A 113 -40.53 44.71 48.31
C PRO A 113 -39.96 43.64 47.36
N ASN A 114 -38.63 43.58 47.30
CA ASN A 114 -37.81 42.78 46.39
C ASN A 114 -38.00 43.14 44.90
N GLY A 115 -38.36 44.40 44.60
CA GLY A 115 -38.51 44.88 43.22
C GLY A 115 -39.70 44.28 42.46
N VAL A 116 -40.78 43.91 43.14
CA VAL A 116 -41.99 43.36 42.51
C VAL A 116 -42.88 44.51 42.00
N LEU A 117 -43.31 44.44 40.74
CA LEU A 117 -44.18 45.43 40.12
C LEU A 117 -45.63 44.96 40.09
N ARG A 118 -46.54 45.76 40.63
CA ARG A 118 -47.99 45.53 40.60
C ARG A 118 -48.62 46.53 39.64
N LYS A 119 -49.19 46.05 38.53
CA LYS A 119 -49.86 46.91 37.54
C LYS A 119 -51.06 47.61 38.17
N ILE A 120 -51.12 48.94 38.05
CA ILE A 120 -52.31 49.73 38.37
C ILE A 120 -53.26 49.63 37.17
N GLN A 121 -54.50 49.23 37.43
CA GLN A 121 -55.45 48.84 36.39
C GLN A 121 -56.12 50.03 35.70
N SER A 122 -56.22 51.18 36.38
CA SER A 122 -56.83 52.39 35.81
C SER A 122 -56.33 53.68 36.49
N GLU A 123 -56.49 54.81 35.80
CA GLU A 123 -56.20 56.13 36.38
C GLU A 123 -57.09 56.45 37.60
N ALA A 124 -58.33 55.94 37.62
CA ALA A 124 -59.23 56.08 38.76
C ALA A 124 -58.68 55.37 40.00
N GLN A 125 -58.14 54.16 39.82
CA GLN A 125 -57.46 53.42 40.90
C GLN A 125 -56.20 54.18 41.38
N ALA A 126 -55.41 54.74 40.45
CA ALA A 126 -54.22 55.54 40.80
C ALA A 126 -54.59 56.81 41.58
N ALA A 127 -55.62 57.53 41.14
CA ALA A 127 -56.11 58.74 41.80
C ALA A 127 -56.71 58.44 43.19
N ALA A 128 -57.37 57.29 43.35
CA ALA A 128 -57.90 56.86 44.64
C ALA A 128 -56.80 56.53 45.66
N LEU A 129 -55.70 55.89 45.22
CA LEU A 129 -54.60 55.50 46.10
C LEU A 129 -53.62 56.65 46.38
N TYR A 130 -53.31 57.48 45.39
CA TYR A 130 -52.21 58.46 45.47
C TYR A 130 -52.68 59.92 45.31
N GLY A 131 -53.98 60.16 45.15
CA GLY A 131 -54.58 61.48 44.95
C GLY A 131 -54.50 62.00 43.52
N THR A 132 -55.05 63.19 43.27
CA THR A 132 -55.13 63.79 41.92
C THR A 132 -53.77 64.09 41.27
N ASN A 133 -52.69 64.15 42.05
CA ASN A 133 -51.32 64.36 41.57
C ASN A 133 -50.54 63.05 41.38
N TRP A 134 -51.20 61.89 41.32
CA TRP A 134 -50.53 60.57 41.21
C TRP A 134 -49.54 60.50 40.04
N SER A 135 -49.83 61.16 38.92
CA SER A 135 -48.96 61.18 37.74
C SER A 135 -47.59 61.80 37.99
N LYS A 136 -47.45 62.71 38.97
CA LYS A 136 -46.16 63.29 39.40
C LYS A 136 -45.30 62.32 40.22
N ARG A 137 -45.86 61.18 40.64
CA ARG A 137 -45.13 60.11 41.30
C ARG A 137 -44.56 59.08 40.32
N VAL A 138 -44.95 59.16 39.05
CA VAL A 138 -44.49 58.23 38.01
C VAL A 138 -43.08 58.60 37.55
N VAL A 139 -42.19 57.61 37.53
CA VAL A 139 -40.82 57.70 37.05
C VAL A 139 -40.68 56.79 35.84
N ASP A 140 -40.14 57.34 34.75
CA ASP A 140 -39.76 56.57 33.57
C ASP A 140 -38.44 55.83 33.84
N VAL A 141 -38.51 54.50 33.87
CA VAL A 141 -37.35 53.62 33.97
C VAL A 141 -36.98 53.19 32.56
N ALA A 142 -35.69 53.26 32.21
CA ALA A 142 -35.21 52.78 30.92
C ALA A 142 -35.48 51.26 30.78
N ASP A 143 -35.86 50.80 29.58
CA ASP A 143 -36.22 49.41 29.29
C ASP A 143 -35.16 48.41 29.80
N SER A 144 -33.86 48.75 29.69
CA SER A 144 -32.74 47.91 30.15
C SER A 144 -32.64 47.77 31.68
N PHE A 145 -33.23 48.68 32.45
CA PHE A 145 -33.28 48.59 33.90
C PHE A 145 -34.63 48.11 34.41
N PHE A 146 -35.66 48.08 33.55
CA PHE A 146 -36.96 47.49 33.87
C PHE A 146 -36.87 45.97 34.06
N THR A 147 -35.89 45.31 33.44
CA THR A 147 -35.58 43.89 33.66
C THR A 147 -35.08 43.56 35.07
N ASN A 148 -34.71 44.56 35.87
CA ASN A 148 -34.35 44.36 37.28
C ASN A 148 -35.56 44.11 38.17
N TYR A 149 -36.77 44.24 37.62
CA TYR A 149 -38.02 44.07 38.34
C TYR A 149 -38.74 42.79 37.92
N THR A 150 -39.54 42.23 38.83
CA THR A 150 -40.43 41.09 38.52
C THR A 150 -41.87 41.57 38.48
N ILE A 151 -42.57 41.40 37.35
CA ILE A 151 -43.98 41.77 37.25
C ILE A 151 -44.84 40.72 37.99
N GLY A 152 -45.50 41.15 39.05
CA GLY A 152 -46.48 40.34 39.79
C GLY A 152 -47.89 40.49 39.20
N ALA A 153 -48.87 39.88 39.87
CA ALA A 153 -50.28 40.06 39.51
C ALA A 153 -50.69 41.55 39.56
N ALA A 154 -51.76 41.94 38.85
CA ALA A 154 -52.25 43.31 38.92
C ALA A 154 -52.70 43.67 40.36
N LEU A 155 -52.59 44.94 40.74
CA LEU A 155 -53.07 45.40 42.05
C LEU A 155 -54.60 45.38 42.02
N ALA A 156 -55.23 44.66 42.95
CA ALA A 156 -56.69 44.63 43.05
C ALA A 156 -57.24 46.01 43.44
N ASP A 157 -58.48 46.30 43.03
CA ASP A 157 -59.10 47.59 43.35
C ASP A 157 -59.24 47.76 44.88
N GLY A 158 -58.91 48.96 45.38
CA GLY A 158 -58.86 49.25 46.82
C GLY A 158 -57.73 48.57 47.63
N ALA A 159 -56.84 47.79 47.01
CA ALA A 159 -55.70 47.18 47.69
C ALA A 159 -54.53 48.16 47.85
N VAL A 160 -53.86 48.12 49.01
CA VAL A 160 -52.65 48.90 49.29
C VAL A 160 -51.43 48.06 48.88
N PRO A 161 -50.49 48.59 48.07
CA PRO A 161 -49.26 47.87 47.76
C PRO A 161 -48.40 47.64 48.99
N ALA A 162 -47.81 46.46 49.12
CA ALA A 162 -46.82 46.18 50.16
C ALA A 162 -45.66 47.18 50.10
N GLY A 163 -45.16 47.61 51.25
CA GLY A 163 -44.14 48.65 51.37
C GLY A 163 -44.69 50.08 51.50
N SER A 164 -45.99 50.29 51.34
CA SER A 164 -46.60 51.62 51.40
C SER A 164 -46.73 52.14 52.83
N LEU A 165 -46.49 53.45 53.00
CA LEU A 165 -46.85 54.18 54.22
C LEU A 165 -48.25 54.73 54.08
N VAL A 166 -49.14 54.37 55.00
CA VAL A 166 -50.56 54.73 54.94
C VAL A 166 -51.04 55.46 56.18
N LYS A 167 -52.03 56.32 56.01
CA LYS A 167 -52.84 56.89 57.10
C LYS A 167 -54.30 57.05 56.68
N ASN A 168 -55.20 57.17 57.64
CA ASN A 168 -56.57 57.62 57.37
C ASN A 168 -56.66 59.15 57.44
N ALA A 169 -57.56 59.76 56.66
CA ALA A 169 -57.64 61.21 56.50
C ALA A 169 -57.82 61.99 57.83
N SER A 170 -58.53 61.40 58.78
CA SER A 170 -58.84 62.00 60.09
C SER A 170 -57.87 61.58 61.22
N SER A 171 -56.78 60.88 60.90
CA SER A 171 -55.80 60.37 61.89
C SER A 171 -54.38 60.82 61.54
N ALA A 172 -53.61 61.18 62.57
CA ALA A 172 -52.18 61.46 62.44
C ALA A 172 -51.31 60.18 62.50
N ALA A 173 -51.87 59.04 62.87
CA ALA A 173 -51.13 57.78 62.97
C ALA A 173 -50.75 57.25 61.58
N VAL A 174 -49.47 56.92 61.40
CA VAL A 174 -48.91 56.38 60.16
C VAL A 174 -48.57 54.91 60.36
N TYR A 175 -48.91 54.10 59.37
CA TYR A 175 -48.66 52.66 59.36
C TYR A 175 -47.82 52.28 58.15
N TYR A 176 -46.90 51.32 58.33
CA TYR A 176 -46.22 50.64 57.24
C TYR A 176 -46.98 49.35 56.91
N TYR A 177 -47.39 49.17 55.66
CA TYR A 177 -48.01 47.93 55.22
C TYR A 177 -46.95 46.93 54.76
N ASP A 178 -46.75 45.82 55.47
CA ASP A 178 -45.72 44.82 55.16
C ASP A 178 -46.17 43.78 54.10
N GLY A 179 -47.38 43.93 53.57
CA GLY A 179 -48.04 42.97 52.67
C GLY A 179 -49.03 42.04 53.37
N THR A 180 -49.00 41.97 54.70
CA THR A 180 -49.97 41.20 55.53
C THR A 180 -50.60 42.07 56.61
N ASN A 181 -49.82 42.89 57.31
CA ASN A 181 -50.24 43.70 58.45
C ASN A 181 -49.96 45.20 58.26
N TYR A 182 -50.80 46.05 58.87
CA TYR A 182 -50.52 47.47 59.04
C TYR A 182 -49.75 47.69 60.34
N ARG A 183 -48.43 47.79 60.24
CA ARG A 183 -47.54 47.96 61.40
C ARG A 183 -47.48 49.43 61.79
N SER A 184 -47.87 49.75 63.02
CA SER A 184 -47.86 51.14 63.52
C SER A 184 -46.43 51.69 63.60
N ILE A 185 -46.21 52.92 63.13
CA ILE A 185 -44.95 53.64 63.28
C ILE A 185 -45.04 54.49 64.55
N ALA A 186 -44.21 54.18 65.54
CA ALA A 186 -44.39 54.68 66.90
C ALA A 186 -44.06 56.17 67.07
N SER A 187 -43.24 56.76 66.19
CA SER A 187 -42.85 58.17 66.26
C SER A 187 -42.26 58.66 64.93
N GLU A 188 -42.16 59.99 64.76
CA GLU A 188 -41.42 60.60 63.65
C GLU A 188 -39.93 60.19 63.64
N SER A 189 -39.34 59.94 64.81
CA SER A 189 -37.98 59.42 64.91
C SER A 189 -37.85 58.01 64.35
N ALA A 190 -38.86 57.14 64.56
CA ALA A 190 -38.87 55.79 63.98
C ALA A 190 -39.09 55.84 62.45
N LEU A 191 -39.87 56.81 61.98
CA LEU A 191 -40.06 57.09 60.56
C LEU A 191 -38.74 57.52 59.90
N ALA A 192 -38.04 58.50 60.48
CA ALA A 192 -36.75 58.98 60.00
C ALA A 192 -35.65 57.89 60.09
N ALA A 193 -35.62 57.11 61.18
CA ALA A 193 -34.65 56.04 61.38
C ALA A 193 -34.74 54.93 60.31
N ASN A 194 -35.91 54.74 59.70
CA ASN A 194 -36.12 53.81 58.59
C ASN A 194 -36.03 54.47 57.21
N ARG A 195 -35.50 55.69 57.13
CA ARG A 195 -35.37 56.50 55.89
C ARG A 195 -36.70 56.70 55.17
N PHE A 196 -37.82 56.68 55.90
CA PHE A 196 -39.11 57.01 55.34
C PHE A 196 -39.28 58.52 55.21
N ALA A 197 -39.98 58.97 54.18
CA ALA A 197 -40.26 60.39 53.95
C ALA A 197 -41.77 60.64 54.07
N MET A 198 -42.15 61.69 54.82
CA MET A 198 -43.56 62.08 55.01
C MET A 198 -44.30 62.31 53.68
N GLY A 199 -43.58 62.80 52.66
CA GLY A 199 -44.14 63.02 51.31
C GLY A 199 -44.59 61.75 50.59
N ASN A 200 -44.16 60.57 51.02
CA ASN A 200 -44.53 59.29 50.43
C ASN A 200 -45.77 58.67 51.09
N ILE A 201 -46.24 59.21 52.21
CA ILE A 201 -47.44 58.70 52.90
C ILE A 201 -48.67 58.90 52.02
N ILE A 202 -49.41 57.82 51.79
CA ILE A 202 -50.70 57.86 51.09
C ILE A 202 -51.85 57.86 52.11
N THR A 203 -52.91 58.60 51.78
CA THR A 203 -54.10 58.66 52.62
C THR A 203 -55.16 57.74 52.03
N ILE A 204 -55.59 56.73 52.79
CA ILE A 204 -56.56 55.73 52.33
C ILE A 204 -57.89 55.86 53.08
N SER A 205 -58.98 55.50 52.40
CA SER A 205 -60.34 55.47 52.94
C SER A 205 -60.67 54.16 53.68
N ASN A 206 -59.90 53.09 53.45
CA ASN A 206 -60.12 51.81 54.10
C ASN A 206 -59.76 51.87 55.59
N THR A 207 -60.55 51.19 56.43
CA THR A 207 -60.25 51.07 57.87
C THR A 207 -58.91 50.37 58.09
N ILE A 208 -57.99 51.02 58.81
CA ILE A 208 -56.70 50.43 59.18
C ILE A 208 -56.82 49.72 60.53
N THR A 209 -56.64 48.39 60.54
CA THR A 209 -56.47 47.62 61.78
C THR A 209 -54.99 47.36 62.01
N ALA A 210 -54.44 47.91 63.10
CA ALA A 210 -53.04 47.71 63.45
C ALA A 210 -52.75 46.22 63.73
N GLY A 211 -51.69 45.70 63.15
CA GLY A 211 -51.26 44.30 63.32
C GLY A 211 -49.74 44.16 63.19
N GLY A 212 -49.19 43.06 63.72
CA GLY A 212 -47.74 42.85 63.77
C GLY A 212 -47.00 43.77 64.77
N SER A 213 -45.68 43.62 64.84
CA SER A 213 -44.83 44.40 65.75
C SER A 213 -44.75 45.87 65.30
N ALA A 214 -44.99 46.82 66.21
CA ALA A 214 -44.83 48.24 65.92
C ALA A 214 -43.37 48.59 65.57
N ILE A 215 -43.18 49.52 64.63
CA ILE A 215 -41.85 50.01 64.23
C ILE A 215 -41.48 51.15 65.17
N THR A 216 -40.59 50.88 66.12
CA THR A 216 -40.15 51.82 67.16
C THR A 216 -38.74 52.36 66.92
N ALA A 217 -37.94 51.70 66.09
CA ALA A 217 -36.56 52.07 65.74
C ALA A 217 -36.24 51.63 64.29
N ALA A 218 -35.01 51.84 63.84
CA ALA A 218 -34.54 51.36 62.54
C ALA A 218 -34.62 49.82 62.43
N GLU A 219 -35.16 49.32 61.33
CA GLU A 219 -35.17 47.90 60.98
C GLU A 219 -34.30 47.66 59.75
N ALA A 220 -33.35 46.72 59.86
CA ALA A 220 -32.39 46.42 58.81
C ALA A 220 -33.05 46.01 57.48
N GLY A 221 -34.17 45.28 57.55
CA GLY A 221 -34.94 44.88 56.36
C GLY A 221 -35.60 46.04 55.59
N LEU A 222 -35.87 47.17 56.26
CA LEU A 222 -36.53 48.34 55.67
C LEU A 222 -35.55 49.41 55.16
N THR A 223 -34.28 49.28 55.53
CA THR A 223 -33.18 50.21 55.20
C THR A 223 -32.12 49.58 54.29
N ASN A 224 -32.30 48.32 53.89
CA ASN A 224 -31.40 47.61 52.99
C ASN A 224 -31.71 47.92 51.52
N ASP A 225 -30.82 48.70 50.89
CA ASP A 225 -30.95 49.12 49.48
C ASP A 225 -30.89 47.92 48.50
N ALA A 226 -30.33 46.77 48.91
CA ALA A 226 -30.19 45.57 48.08
C ALA A 226 -31.40 44.60 48.10
N GLN A 227 -32.43 44.87 48.93
CA GLN A 227 -33.71 44.12 49.02
C GLN A 227 -33.64 42.59 48.71
N GLY A 228 -32.94 41.81 49.54
CA GLY A 228 -32.90 40.34 49.40
C GLY A 228 -31.55 39.65 49.63
N GLY A 229 -30.46 40.39 49.84
CA GLY A 229 -29.19 39.82 50.33
C GLY A 229 -29.34 39.30 51.77
N SER A 230 -29.13 38.00 52.00
CA SER A 230 -29.22 37.38 53.33
C SER A 230 -28.35 38.10 54.37
N VAL A 231 -28.93 38.34 55.55
CA VAL A 231 -28.21 38.61 56.80
C VAL A 231 -27.62 37.29 57.32
N GLY A 232 -26.46 36.91 56.77
CA GLY A 232 -25.50 36.05 57.45
C GLY A 232 -24.39 36.93 57.99
N ASN A 233 -23.96 36.71 59.24
CA ASN A 233 -22.75 37.37 59.73
C ASN A 233 -21.58 37.01 58.79
N VAL A 234 -21.02 37.99 58.11
CA VAL A 234 -19.79 37.84 57.32
C VAL A 234 -18.62 38.25 58.21
N VAL A 235 -17.58 37.41 58.22
CA VAL A 235 -16.26 37.78 58.75
C VAL A 235 -15.58 38.63 57.68
N VAL A 236 -15.27 39.89 57.99
CA VAL A 236 -14.46 40.76 57.14
C VAL A 236 -12.98 40.53 57.47
N GLY A 237 -12.18 40.20 56.45
CA GLY A 237 -10.72 39.98 56.55
C GLY A 237 -10.30 38.52 56.71
N SER A 238 -9.00 38.29 56.93
CA SER A 238 -8.25 37.03 56.90
C SER A 238 -8.62 36.01 57.99
N GLY A 239 -9.90 35.84 58.32
CA GLY A 239 -10.41 35.05 59.44
C GLY A 239 -11.08 33.73 59.05
N VAL A 240 -11.25 32.86 60.04
CA VAL A 240 -11.97 31.58 59.96
C VAL A 240 -13.29 31.71 60.71
N MET A 241 -14.42 31.32 60.13
CA MET A 241 -15.69 31.18 60.86
C MET A 241 -15.91 29.71 61.25
N VAL A 242 -16.30 29.46 62.50
CA VAL A 242 -16.70 28.13 62.99
C VAL A 242 -18.13 28.16 63.48
N SER A 243 -18.95 27.22 63.00
CA SER A 243 -20.35 27.08 63.39
C SER A 243 -20.73 25.62 63.60
N LEU A 244 -21.83 25.38 64.31
CA LEU A 244 -22.42 24.04 64.35
C LEU A 244 -22.90 23.66 62.94
N SER A 245 -22.65 22.42 62.53
CA SER A 245 -23.19 21.92 61.26
C SER A 245 -24.66 21.52 61.46
N SER A 246 -25.53 21.86 60.50
CA SER A 246 -26.93 21.39 60.48
C SER A 246 -27.03 19.86 60.41
N ASN A 247 -25.95 19.19 60.00
CA ASN A 247 -25.84 17.72 59.94
C ASN A 247 -25.26 17.10 61.22
N THR A 248 -25.20 17.84 62.33
CA THR A 248 -24.81 17.29 63.63
C THR A 248 -25.81 16.20 64.03
N PRO A 249 -25.36 15.01 64.46
CA PRO A 249 -26.25 13.91 64.81
C PRO A 249 -27.24 14.30 65.91
N ALA A 250 -28.51 13.90 65.74
CA ALA A 250 -29.54 14.07 66.76
C ALA A 250 -29.24 13.18 67.97
N SER A 251 -29.62 13.63 69.18
CA SER A 251 -29.49 12.87 70.43
C SER A 251 -30.11 11.47 70.29
N ASN A 252 -29.35 10.42 70.62
CA ASN A 252 -29.81 9.02 70.61
C ASN A 252 -28.99 8.13 71.56
N ASP A 253 -29.38 6.87 71.71
CA ASP A 253 -28.59 5.83 72.38
C ASP A 253 -27.45 5.33 71.48
N ILE A 254 -26.24 5.20 72.00
CA ILE A 254 -25.04 4.76 71.25
C ILE A 254 -24.37 3.56 71.93
N PRO A 255 -23.85 2.58 71.16
CA PRO A 255 -23.11 1.44 71.73
C PRO A 255 -21.85 1.88 72.46
N THR A 256 -21.60 1.31 73.64
CA THR A 256 -20.32 1.44 74.33
C THR A 256 -19.22 0.68 73.61
N GLY A 257 -17.97 1.14 73.72
CA GLY A 257 -16.79 0.51 73.11
C GLY A 257 -16.61 0.75 71.61
N THR A 258 -17.54 1.42 70.93
CA THR A 258 -17.43 1.78 69.51
C THR A 258 -17.27 3.28 69.30
N SER A 259 -16.71 3.70 68.17
CA SER A 259 -16.52 5.13 67.86
C SER A 259 -17.76 5.73 67.20
N ASN A 260 -18.43 6.65 67.88
CA ASN A 260 -19.72 7.21 67.48
C ASN A 260 -19.61 8.71 67.18
N PRO A 261 -20.27 9.24 66.13
CA PRO A 261 -20.25 10.68 65.83
C PRO A 261 -21.07 11.46 66.86
N LEU A 262 -20.45 12.40 67.58
CA LEU A 262 -21.11 13.21 68.62
C LEU A 262 -21.30 14.69 68.23
N LEU A 263 -20.46 15.20 67.33
CA LEU A 263 -20.47 16.62 66.92
C LEU A 263 -20.06 16.73 65.45
N LYS A 264 -20.77 17.56 64.67
CA LYS A 264 -20.27 18.06 63.38
C LYS A 264 -20.19 19.57 63.39
N PHE A 265 -19.07 20.13 63.00
CA PHE A 265 -18.89 21.58 62.92
C PHE A 265 -18.42 21.98 61.53
N ASN A 266 -18.90 23.13 61.07
CA ASN A 266 -18.51 23.73 59.81
C ASN A 266 -17.41 24.75 60.08
N VAL A 267 -16.40 24.77 59.22
CA VAL A 267 -15.36 25.78 59.20
C VAL A 267 -15.37 26.43 57.83
N THR A 268 -15.53 27.76 57.79
CA THR A 268 -15.62 28.53 56.55
C THR A 268 -14.44 29.48 56.46
N ALA A 269 -13.71 29.44 55.33
CA ALA A 269 -12.65 30.37 55.02
C ALA A 269 -13.24 31.68 54.48
N ALA A 270 -12.64 32.82 54.85
CA ALA A 270 -12.93 34.09 54.20
C ALA A 270 -12.57 34.05 52.70
N ASN A 271 -13.11 34.99 51.92
CA ASN A 271 -12.90 35.04 50.46
C ASN A 271 -11.50 35.57 50.06
N ASP A 272 -10.72 36.10 51.00
CA ASP A 272 -9.43 36.76 50.77
C ASP A 272 -8.21 35.83 50.90
N GLY A 273 -8.41 34.57 51.30
CA GLY A 273 -7.35 33.56 51.33
C GLY A 273 -7.80 32.21 51.89
N ASP A 274 -7.03 31.17 51.59
CA ASP A 274 -7.25 29.84 52.15
C ASP A 274 -7.08 29.86 53.68
N ALA A 275 -7.95 29.15 54.39
CA ALA A 275 -7.82 28.94 55.83
C ALA A 275 -7.13 27.61 56.12
N ILE A 276 -6.08 27.63 56.95
CA ILE A 276 -5.36 26.42 57.37
C ILE A 276 -5.74 26.08 58.80
N VAL A 277 -6.38 24.92 59.00
CA VAL A 277 -6.75 24.41 60.33
C VAL A 277 -5.83 23.25 60.70
N SER A 278 -5.09 23.36 61.80
CA SER A 278 -4.12 22.36 62.26
C SER A 278 -4.61 21.51 63.44
N GLY A 279 -5.79 21.81 64.00
CA GLY A 279 -6.34 21.04 65.11
C GLY A 279 -7.54 21.69 65.78
N VAL A 280 -8.13 20.97 66.74
CA VAL A 280 -9.25 21.44 67.55
C VAL A 280 -9.14 20.86 68.96
N LYS A 281 -9.45 21.66 69.98
CA LYS A 281 -9.63 21.23 71.36
C LYS A 281 -11.12 21.08 71.65
N LEU A 282 -11.47 19.96 72.26
CA LEU A 282 -12.84 19.57 72.55
C LEU A 282 -13.05 19.47 74.06
N THR A 283 -14.19 19.96 74.55
CA THR A 283 -14.59 19.89 75.96
C THR A 283 -15.77 18.94 76.11
N ALA A 284 -15.66 18.00 77.06
CA ALA A 284 -16.73 17.06 77.39
C ALA A 284 -17.91 17.78 78.06
N ILE A 285 -19.12 17.50 77.59
CA ILE A 285 -20.40 18.01 78.11
C ILE A 285 -21.33 16.85 78.46
N GLY A 286 -22.37 17.11 79.26
CA GLY A 286 -23.29 16.09 79.76
C GLY A 286 -23.05 15.71 81.23
N LEU A 287 -23.77 14.71 81.71
CA LEU A 287 -23.76 14.27 83.11
C LEU A 287 -22.94 12.97 83.35
N GLY A 288 -22.43 12.34 82.29
CA GLY A 288 -21.54 11.18 82.39
C GLY A 288 -20.13 11.55 82.84
N THR A 289 -19.36 10.56 83.30
CA THR A 289 -17.97 10.80 83.76
C THR A 289 -17.08 11.11 82.56
N PRO A 290 -16.36 12.25 82.52
CA PRO A 290 -15.55 12.64 81.37
C PRO A 290 -14.49 11.60 80.95
N SER A 291 -13.89 10.89 81.92
CA SER A 291 -12.92 9.82 81.66
C SER A 291 -13.50 8.59 80.95
N GLN A 292 -14.82 8.44 80.90
CA GLN A 292 -15.49 7.40 80.12
C GLN A 292 -15.45 7.71 78.62
N ILE A 293 -15.09 8.92 78.18
CA ILE A 293 -14.77 9.20 76.77
C ILE A 293 -13.31 8.84 76.53
N THR A 294 -13.07 7.62 76.05
CA THR A 294 -11.74 6.99 76.04
C THR A 294 -10.95 7.26 74.77
N ALA A 295 -11.62 7.58 73.65
CA ALA A 295 -10.97 7.84 72.37
C ALA A 295 -11.77 8.84 71.54
N ILE A 296 -11.15 9.96 71.15
CA ILE A 296 -11.73 11.00 70.30
C ILE A 296 -10.87 11.13 69.05
N SER A 297 -11.52 11.19 67.89
CA SER A 297 -10.87 11.47 66.61
C SER A 297 -11.74 12.37 65.75
N VAL A 298 -11.11 13.18 64.91
CA VAL A 298 -11.78 14.13 64.02
C VAL A 298 -11.63 13.65 62.59
N TYR A 299 -12.72 13.70 61.83
CA TYR A 299 -12.80 13.22 60.46
C TYR A 299 -13.27 14.33 59.53
N LYS A 300 -12.77 14.35 58.31
CA LYS A 300 -13.32 15.14 57.18
C LYS A 300 -13.54 14.19 56.02
N ASN A 301 -14.77 14.10 55.49
CA ASN A 301 -15.12 13.18 54.41
C ASN A 301 -14.72 11.71 54.69
N ASN A 302 -14.95 11.21 55.91
CA ASN A 302 -14.50 9.90 56.43
C ASN A 302 -12.98 9.68 56.54
N VAL A 303 -12.16 10.69 56.27
CA VAL A 303 -10.71 10.65 56.49
C VAL A 303 -10.40 11.13 57.89
N LYS A 304 -9.76 10.29 58.70
CA LYS A 304 -9.29 10.63 60.04
C LYS A 304 -8.15 11.65 59.95
N LEU A 305 -8.23 12.72 60.73
CA LEU A 305 -7.29 13.84 60.64
C LEU A 305 -6.16 13.77 61.66
N ASN A 306 -6.34 13.06 62.78
CA ASN A 306 -5.33 12.88 63.82
C ASN A 306 -4.64 11.51 63.71
N SER A 307 -3.35 11.42 64.04
CA SER A 307 -2.60 10.14 63.99
C SER A 307 -3.07 9.16 65.07
N THR A 308 -3.31 9.66 66.29
CA THR A 308 -3.71 8.84 67.43
C THR A 308 -4.97 9.42 68.07
N ALA A 309 -5.95 8.57 68.39
CA ALA A 309 -7.13 8.99 69.12
C ALA A 309 -6.74 9.50 70.53
N ARG A 310 -7.48 10.47 71.05
CA ARG A 310 -7.18 11.11 72.34
C ARG A 310 -8.28 10.84 73.35
N ASN A 311 -7.91 10.51 74.57
CA ASN A 311 -8.84 10.50 75.70
C ASN A 311 -9.11 11.93 76.20
N ILE A 312 -10.18 12.09 76.98
CA ILE A 312 -10.40 13.29 77.78
C ILE A 312 -9.45 13.30 78.98
N ASP A 313 -8.83 14.45 79.25
CA ASP A 313 -7.94 14.66 80.39
C ASP A 313 -8.71 15.03 81.69
N SER A 314 -7.96 15.27 82.78
CA SER A 314 -8.54 15.66 84.07
C SER A 314 -9.26 17.02 84.06
N ASN A 315 -8.99 17.87 83.07
CA ASN A 315 -9.66 19.17 82.88
C ASN A 315 -10.94 19.06 82.05
N LYS A 316 -11.36 17.83 81.70
CA LYS A 316 -12.49 17.55 80.80
C LYS A 316 -12.23 17.99 79.35
N GLU A 317 -10.98 18.15 78.95
CA GLU A 317 -10.59 18.60 77.61
C GLU A 317 -9.83 17.50 76.84
N ALA A 318 -9.90 17.53 75.51
CA ALA A 318 -9.06 16.75 74.62
C ALA A 318 -8.57 17.61 73.46
N GLN A 319 -7.26 17.82 73.39
CA GLN A 319 -6.64 18.54 72.28
C GLN A 319 -6.32 17.58 71.12
N ILE A 320 -6.95 17.79 69.98
CA ILE A 320 -6.75 17.01 68.76
C ILE A 320 -5.91 17.82 67.77
N ASN A 321 -4.67 17.39 67.55
CA ASN A 321 -3.81 17.95 66.50
C ASN A 321 -3.99 17.13 65.23
N PHE A 322 -4.11 17.78 64.08
CA PHE A 322 -4.19 17.10 62.79
C PHE A 322 -2.79 16.71 62.31
N THR A 323 -2.66 15.51 61.76
CA THR A 323 -1.42 14.98 61.17
C THR A 323 -0.94 15.86 60.03
N ASN A 324 -1.87 16.33 59.21
CA ASN A 324 -1.66 17.35 58.19
C ASN A 324 -2.68 18.46 58.43
N ALA A 325 -2.25 19.71 58.37
CA ALA A 325 -3.20 20.82 58.45
C ALA A 325 -4.17 20.76 57.27
N VAL A 326 -5.44 21.04 57.54
CA VAL A 326 -6.50 21.02 56.53
C VAL A 326 -6.63 22.42 55.95
N THR A 327 -6.27 22.55 54.67
CA THR A 327 -6.56 23.75 53.88
C THR A 327 -8.04 23.75 53.50
N ILE A 328 -8.69 24.87 53.76
CA ILE A 328 -10.06 25.18 53.36
C ILE A 328 -9.92 26.30 52.33
N PRO A 329 -10.20 26.03 51.04
CA PRO A 329 -10.08 27.04 50.00
C PRO A 329 -10.88 28.30 50.30
N ALA A 330 -10.37 29.46 49.90
CA ALA A 330 -11.02 30.75 50.08
C ALA A 330 -12.51 30.72 49.68
N GLY A 331 -13.38 31.23 50.55
CA GLY A 331 -14.83 31.29 50.32
C GLY A 331 -15.57 29.94 50.42
N THR A 332 -14.88 28.85 50.79
CA THR A 332 -15.51 27.52 50.93
C THR A 332 -15.72 27.12 52.39
N THR A 333 -16.68 26.22 52.61
CA THR A 333 -16.96 25.61 53.92
C THR A 333 -16.54 24.14 53.92
N ALA A 334 -15.80 23.73 54.94
CA ALA A 334 -15.49 22.34 55.22
C ALA A 334 -16.23 21.85 56.48
N THR A 335 -16.85 20.68 56.41
CA THR A 335 -17.50 20.03 57.57
C THR A 335 -16.56 19.02 58.20
N PHE A 336 -16.37 19.14 59.52
CA PHE A 336 -15.60 18.22 60.35
C PHE A 336 -16.55 17.41 61.24
N GLU A 337 -16.28 16.12 61.37
CA GLU A 337 -17.04 15.17 62.19
C GLU A 337 -16.17 14.66 63.34
N VAL A 338 -16.63 14.90 64.56
CA VAL A 338 -15.97 14.42 65.77
C VAL A 338 -16.63 13.11 66.19
N ARG A 339 -15.83 12.04 66.19
CA ARG A 339 -16.25 10.74 66.70
C ARG A 339 -15.59 10.44 68.03
N ALA A 340 -16.33 9.82 68.94
CA ALA A 340 -15.84 9.45 70.24
C ALA A 340 -16.30 8.04 70.66
N THR A 341 -15.43 7.33 71.37
CA THR A 341 -15.75 6.07 72.03
C THR A 341 -16.11 6.33 73.48
N VAL A 342 -17.30 5.88 73.87
CA VAL A 342 -17.77 5.91 75.26
C VAL A 342 -17.57 4.53 75.89
N GLY A 343 -16.94 4.48 77.05
CA GLY A 343 -16.56 3.24 77.74
C GLY A 343 -17.67 2.66 78.61
N ASP A 344 -18.74 3.40 78.89
CA ASP A 344 -19.77 3.02 79.87
C ASP A 344 -21.12 3.72 79.61
N THR A 345 -22.11 3.35 80.42
CA THR A 345 -23.51 3.81 80.39
C THR A 345 -23.67 5.17 81.07
N GLY A 346 -23.33 6.25 80.35
CA GLY A 346 -23.47 7.63 80.81
C GLY A 346 -24.01 8.57 79.74
N LYS A 347 -24.33 9.82 80.12
CA LYS A 347 -24.76 10.88 79.20
C LYS A 347 -23.56 11.72 78.77
N HIS A 348 -23.13 11.56 77.51
CA HIS A 348 -21.89 12.15 76.99
C HIS A 348 -22.15 13.03 75.76
N GLY A 349 -21.43 14.14 75.65
CA GLY A 349 -21.38 14.98 74.46
C GLY A 349 -20.05 15.72 74.37
N LEU A 350 -19.82 16.39 73.25
CA LEU A 350 -18.61 17.18 73.01
C LEU A 350 -18.96 18.58 72.51
N SER A 351 -18.14 19.56 72.88
CA SER A 351 -18.27 20.94 72.42
C SER A 351 -16.91 21.55 72.12
N ILE A 352 -16.89 22.63 71.32
CA ILE A 352 -15.75 23.54 71.20
C ILE A 352 -16.10 24.77 72.04
N ALA A 353 -15.38 25.00 73.14
CA ALA A 353 -15.82 25.94 74.18
C ALA A 353 -15.59 27.41 73.80
N LYS A 354 -14.50 27.72 73.08
CA LYS A 354 -14.11 29.09 72.70
C LYS A 354 -13.33 29.12 71.38
N ALA A 355 -13.22 30.30 70.76
CA ALA A 355 -12.54 30.49 69.48
C ALA A 355 -11.09 29.99 69.45
N THR A 356 -10.33 30.19 70.54
CA THR A 356 -8.93 29.73 70.65
C THR A 356 -8.77 28.21 70.69
N ASP A 357 -9.85 27.47 70.87
CA ASP A 357 -9.82 26.00 70.86
C ASP A 357 -9.74 25.44 69.43
N VAL A 358 -9.94 26.28 68.40
CA VAL A 358 -9.69 25.91 67.01
C VAL A 358 -8.30 26.42 66.62
N MET A 359 -7.40 25.51 66.28
CA MET A 359 -6.04 25.86 65.88
C MET A 359 -6.03 26.17 64.39
N ALA A 360 -6.02 27.46 64.05
CA ALA A 360 -5.92 27.92 62.67
C ALA A 360 -4.84 29.01 62.53
N GLY A 361 -4.28 29.15 61.33
CA GLY A 361 -3.32 30.23 61.02
C GLY A 361 -3.95 31.62 60.96
N ASN A 362 -5.28 31.69 61.02
CA ASN A 362 -6.13 32.86 60.80
C ASN A 362 -6.98 33.14 62.04
N THR A 363 -7.48 34.37 62.22
CA THR A 363 -8.33 34.74 63.37
C THR A 363 -9.64 33.96 63.35
N VAL A 364 -9.91 33.17 64.40
CA VAL A 364 -11.14 32.35 64.50
C VAL A 364 -12.30 33.18 65.09
N SER A 365 -13.47 33.07 64.48
CA SER A 365 -14.72 33.70 64.89
C SER A 365 -15.90 32.71 64.81
N GLY A 366 -17.00 33.00 65.49
CA GLY A 366 -18.16 32.09 65.55
C GLY A 366 -18.98 32.30 66.82
N SER A 367 -20.09 31.58 66.94
CA SER A 367 -20.89 31.53 68.17
C SER A 367 -20.43 30.34 69.02
N PHE A 368 -19.64 30.61 70.06
CA PHE A 368 -19.14 29.60 70.99
C PHE A 368 -19.97 29.60 72.30
N PRO A 369 -20.19 28.43 72.94
CA PRO A 369 -19.66 27.12 72.57
C PRO A 369 -20.37 26.51 71.35
N VAL A 370 -19.61 25.89 70.45
CA VAL A 370 -20.16 25.05 69.37
C VAL A 370 -20.38 23.65 69.95
N ALA A 371 -21.58 23.42 70.49
CA ALA A 371 -21.91 22.21 71.24
C ALA A 371 -22.70 21.20 70.40
N GLY A 372 -22.30 19.93 70.48
CA GLY A 372 -23.09 18.81 69.97
C GLY A 372 -24.22 18.43 70.93
N ASN A 373 -25.04 17.48 70.51
CA ASN A 373 -26.09 16.91 71.37
C ASN A 373 -25.49 15.96 72.41
N ILE A 374 -26.27 15.66 73.47
CA ILE A 374 -25.89 14.68 74.51
C ILE A 374 -26.43 13.31 74.11
N PHE A 375 -25.61 12.27 74.16
CA PHE A 375 -25.93 10.88 73.82
C PHE A 375 -25.87 9.99 75.05
N SER A 376 -26.64 8.91 75.06
CA SER A 376 -26.63 7.92 76.15
C SER A 376 -25.85 6.68 75.72
N GLY A 377 -24.82 6.29 76.47
CA GLY A 377 -24.13 5.01 76.25
C GLY A 377 -25.00 3.83 76.65
N VAL A 378 -25.09 2.80 75.79
CA VAL A 378 -25.79 1.54 76.06
C VAL A 378 -24.90 0.34 75.69
N THR A 379 -25.03 -0.76 76.44
CA THR A 379 -24.25 -1.98 76.17
C THR A 379 -24.93 -2.84 75.12
N VAL A 380 -24.31 -3.02 73.95
CA VAL A 380 -24.77 -3.90 72.86
C VAL A 380 -23.57 -4.51 72.13
N THR A 381 -23.68 -5.77 71.69
CA THR A 381 -22.67 -6.43 70.88
C THR A 381 -22.81 -6.01 69.42
N VAL A 382 -21.81 -5.29 68.89
CA VAL A 382 -21.72 -4.92 67.48
C VAL A 382 -20.84 -5.91 66.69
N GLY A 383 -20.82 -5.83 65.36
CA GLY A 383 -19.91 -6.62 64.52
C GLY A 383 -18.42 -6.41 64.84
N ASP A 384 -17.58 -7.41 64.54
CA ASP A 384 -16.11 -7.38 64.69
C ASP A 384 -15.41 -7.68 63.37
N LEU A 385 -14.62 -6.72 62.87
CA LEU A 385 -13.83 -6.84 61.65
C LEU A 385 -12.39 -7.19 61.98
N VAL A 386 -11.97 -8.40 61.62
CA VAL A 386 -10.58 -8.85 61.77
C VAL A 386 -9.76 -8.43 60.54
N PHE A 387 -8.67 -7.70 60.73
CA PHE A 387 -7.77 -7.19 59.70
C PHE A 387 -6.34 -7.74 59.91
N ASP A 388 -5.93 -8.70 59.09
CA ASP A 388 -4.67 -9.44 59.21
C ASP A 388 -3.74 -9.22 58.01
N LYS A 389 -2.45 -9.53 58.15
CA LYS A 389 -1.51 -9.56 57.00
C LYS A 389 -1.78 -10.80 56.13
N ASP A 390 -1.63 -10.68 54.81
CA ASP A 390 -1.71 -11.84 53.90
C ASP A 390 -0.31 -12.37 53.54
N GLY A 391 0.19 -13.29 54.36
CA GLY A 391 1.50 -13.95 54.16
C GLY A 391 2.63 -13.34 54.98
N SER A 392 3.87 -13.76 54.69
CA SER A 392 5.09 -13.40 55.46
C SER A 392 6.09 -12.53 54.69
N ALA A 393 5.95 -12.35 53.36
CA ALA A 393 6.83 -11.53 52.53
C ALA A 393 6.12 -11.01 51.26
N LEU A 394 6.65 -9.92 50.66
CA LEU A 394 6.26 -9.43 49.34
C LEU A 394 7.31 -9.81 48.28
N SER A 395 6.88 -9.92 47.04
CA SER A 395 7.78 -10.08 45.89
C SER A 395 8.60 -8.80 45.68
N GLU A 396 9.80 -8.95 45.11
CA GLU A 396 10.57 -7.80 44.63
C GLU A 396 9.82 -7.10 43.49
N VAL A 397 10.00 -5.79 43.40
CA VAL A 397 9.42 -4.94 42.35
C VAL A 397 10.56 -4.20 41.65
N LYS A 398 10.41 -3.83 40.39
CA LYS A 398 11.42 -3.08 39.64
C LYS A 398 11.00 -1.63 39.48
N LEU A 399 11.98 -0.74 39.41
CA LEU A 399 11.73 0.63 39.03
C LEU A 399 11.12 0.67 37.61
N GLY A 400 10.01 1.39 37.46
CA GLY A 400 9.23 1.44 36.23
C GLY A 400 8.07 0.44 36.18
N ASP A 401 7.98 -0.51 37.12
CA ASP A 401 6.83 -1.43 37.19
C ASP A 401 5.54 -0.65 37.40
N LYS A 402 4.53 -0.96 36.58
CA LYS A 402 3.17 -0.42 36.68
C LYS A 402 2.27 -1.39 37.43
N GLY A 403 1.54 -0.90 38.44
CA GLY A 403 0.65 -1.74 39.27
C GLY A 403 1.35 -2.81 40.12
N ALA A 404 2.59 -2.57 40.54
CA ALA A 404 3.35 -3.47 41.42
C ALA A 404 2.68 -3.62 42.79
N THR A 405 2.62 -4.83 43.35
CA THR A 405 1.99 -5.05 44.66
C THR A 405 2.92 -4.64 45.80
N ILE A 406 2.50 -3.64 46.59
CA ILE A 406 3.28 -3.06 47.70
C ILE A 406 2.70 -3.35 49.09
N ALA A 407 1.50 -3.95 49.18
CA ALA A 407 0.94 -4.47 50.43
C ALA A 407 -0.14 -5.54 50.18
N LYS A 408 -0.31 -6.48 51.12
CA LYS A 408 -1.35 -7.52 51.08
C LYS A 408 -1.92 -7.80 52.48
N PHE A 409 -3.24 -7.82 52.60
CA PHE A 409 -4.00 -8.01 53.84
C PHE A 409 -5.20 -8.96 53.64
N LYS A 410 -5.78 -9.42 54.74
CA LYS A 410 -7.03 -10.20 54.79
C LYS A 410 -8.04 -9.56 55.73
N LEU A 411 -9.29 -9.48 55.30
CA LEU A 411 -10.43 -9.09 56.12
C LEU A 411 -11.30 -10.31 56.45
N SER A 412 -11.75 -10.41 57.70
CA SER A 412 -12.69 -11.43 58.14
C SER A 412 -13.77 -10.84 59.05
N ASN A 413 -15.00 -11.33 58.93
CA ASN A 413 -16.11 -11.12 59.85
C ASN A 413 -16.53 -12.48 60.38
N ASN A 414 -15.82 -12.96 61.39
CA ASN A 414 -15.99 -14.32 61.91
C ASN A 414 -17.17 -14.44 62.89
N ALA A 415 -17.72 -13.32 63.35
CA ALA A 415 -18.80 -13.29 64.32
C ALA A 415 -20.18 -13.38 63.63
N ASN A 416 -21.13 -14.09 64.24
CA ASN A 416 -22.52 -14.16 63.78
C ASN A 416 -23.37 -13.02 64.38
N VAL A 417 -22.93 -11.77 64.22
CA VAL A 417 -23.64 -10.59 64.74
C VAL A 417 -24.37 -9.87 63.60
N GLU A 418 -23.64 -9.31 62.65
CA GLU A 418 -24.19 -8.56 61.51
C GLU A 418 -23.19 -8.53 60.34
N ASN A 419 -23.66 -8.12 59.15
CA ASN A 419 -22.76 -7.84 58.03
C ASN A 419 -21.99 -6.54 58.30
N ILE A 420 -20.74 -6.47 57.83
CA ILE A 420 -19.87 -5.31 58.05
C ILE A 420 -19.65 -4.59 56.73
N VAL A 421 -19.92 -3.29 56.70
CA VAL A 421 -19.78 -2.43 55.53
C VAL A 421 -18.57 -1.51 55.71
N VAL A 422 -17.50 -1.77 54.96
CA VAL A 422 -16.24 -0.99 54.97
C VAL A 422 -16.33 0.14 53.95
N LYS A 423 -16.11 1.37 54.41
CA LYS A 423 -16.27 2.62 53.63
C LYS A 423 -14.96 3.35 53.35
N ALA A 424 -13.96 3.20 54.22
CA ALA A 424 -12.65 3.79 54.03
C ALA A 424 -11.57 2.98 54.75
N VAL A 425 -10.37 2.92 54.17
CA VAL A 425 -9.18 2.32 54.79
C VAL A 425 -8.02 3.30 54.67
N THR A 426 -7.40 3.64 55.79
CA THR A 426 -6.14 4.40 55.82
C THR A 426 -5.00 3.49 56.24
N LEU A 427 -3.92 3.49 55.48
CA LEU A 427 -2.71 2.70 55.73
C LEU A 427 -1.51 3.62 55.94
N LYS A 428 -0.58 3.20 56.78
CA LYS A 428 0.66 3.90 57.09
C LYS A 428 1.86 3.19 56.47
N LYS A 429 2.79 3.95 55.92
CA LYS A 429 4.10 3.48 55.45
C LYS A 429 4.98 3.13 56.64
N ASP A 430 5.49 1.90 56.65
CA ASP A 430 6.30 1.33 57.73
C ASP A 430 7.59 2.10 58.01
N SER A 431 7.96 2.28 59.28
CA SER A 431 9.19 2.98 59.69
C SER A 431 10.47 2.37 59.14
N LEU A 432 10.48 1.07 58.83
CA LEU A 432 11.57 0.34 58.18
C LEU A 432 11.59 0.48 56.65
N SER A 433 10.57 1.11 56.05
CA SER A 433 10.61 1.50 54.63
C SER A 433 11.65 2.58 54.44
N THR A 434 12.67 2.30 53.63
CA THR A 434 13.77 3.24 53.31
C THR A 434 13.44 4.15 52.12
N ALA A 435 12.35 3.87 51.41
CA ALA A 435 11.90 4.64 50.26
C ALA A 435 11.14 5.92 50.70
N SER A 436 11.27 7.03 49.96
CA SER A 436 10.50 8.27 50.23
C SER A 436 9.00 8.07 49.93
N ASP A 437 8.15 9.04 50.25
CA ASP A 437 6.72 8.93 49.92
C ASP A 437 6.44 9.04 48.41
N SER A 438 7.34 9.70 47.66
CA SER A 438 7.22 9.95 46.22
C SER A 438 7.72 8.81 45.33
N VAL A 439 8.20 7.71 45.90
CA VAL A 439 8.72 6.55 45.13
C VAL A 439 7.62 5.75 44.44
N VAL A 440 6.36 5.93 44.87
CA VAL A 440 5.20 5.27 44.27
C VAL A 440 4.09 6.27 44.02
N GLU A 441 3.35 6.06 42.93
CA GLU A 441 2.18 6.84 42.54
C GLU A 441 1.04 5.92 42.10
N ASN A 442 -0.15 6.50 41.85
CA ASN A 442 -1.31 5.79 41.32
C ASN A 442 -1.67 4.52 42.11
N LEU A 443 -1.68 4.65 43.45
CA LEU A 443 -1.99 3.54 44.33
C LEU A 443 -3.44 3.10 44.14
N LYS A 444 -3.65 1.80 44.09
CA LYS A 444 -4.98 1.18 43.95
C LYS A 444 -5.18 0.16 45.04
N LEU A 445 -6.36 0.18 45.63
CA LEU A 445 -6.83 -0.81 46.58
C LEU A 445 -7.70 -1.82 45.83
N ASN A 446 -7.33 -3.09 45.86
CA ASN A 446 -8.07 -4.16 45.22
C ASN A 446 -8.64 -5.11 46.29
N PHE A 447 -9.93 -5.42 46.19
CA PHE A 447 -10.63 -6.39 47.03
C PHE A 447 -11.00 -7.62 46.20
N ASP A 448 -10.56 -8.81 46.63
CA ASP A 448 -10.70 -10.09 45.89
C ASP A 448 -10.30 -9.96 44.40
N GLY A 449 -9.28 -9.16 44.10
CA GLY A 449 -8.75 -8.93 42.75
C GLY A 449 -9.42 -7.80 41.95
N LYS A 450 -10.44 -7.13 42.50
CA LYS A 450 -11.14 -6.01 41.86
C LYS A 450 -10.77 -4.68 42.51
N GLU A 451 -10.46 -3.67 41.69
CA GLU A 451 -10.23 -2.29 42.15
C GLU A 451 -11.49 -1.74 42.85
N VAL A 452 -11.33 -1.24 44.08
CA VAL A 452 -12.40 -0.68 44.92
C VAL A 452 -12.18 0.78 45.29
N ALA A 453 -10.93 1.25 45.22
CA ALA A 453 -10.55 2.63 45.48
C ALA A 453 -9.15 2.90 44.91
N ALA A 454 -8.83 4.18 44.70
CA ALA A 454 -7.51 4.63 44.28
C ALA A 454 -7.07 5.84 45.12
N ALA A 455 -5.76 6.06 45.19
CA ALA A 455 -5.12 7.19 45.82
C ALA A 455 -3.92 7.62 44.96
N ALA A 456 -3.73 8.93 44.77
CA ALA A 456 -2.69 9.44 43.87
C ALA A 456 -1.27 9.16 44.39
N SER A 457 -1.04 9.28 45.69
CA SER A 457 0.28 9.13 46.31
C SER A 457 0.17 8.81 47.81
N ILE A 458 1.31 8.48 48.41
CA ILE A 458 1.48 8.49 49.87
C ILE A 458 1.82 9.92 50.28
N SER A 459 1.22 10.43 51.37
CA SER A 459 1.51 11.77 51.90
C SER A 459 1.73 11.69 53.41
N SER A 460 2.86 12.22 53.88
CA SER A 460 3.24 12.20 55.30
C SER A 460 3.20 10.80 55.90
N ARG A 461 3.62 9.79 55.12
CA ARG A 461 3.54 8.35 55.41
C ARG A 461 2.14 7.73 55.40
N TYR A 462 1.07 8.44 55.08
CA TYR A 462 -0.28 7.88 55.06
C TYR A 462 -0.86 7.83 53.64
N VAL A 463 -1.68 6.82 53.38
CA VAL A 463 -2.52 6.74 52.19
C VAL A 463 -3.93 6.34 52.60
N THR A 464 -4.93 7.10 52.16
CA THR A 464 -6.33 6.84 52.44
C THR A 464 -7.07 6.45 51.18
N PHE A 465 -7.76 5.32 51.24
CA PHE A 465 -8.63 4.81 50.21
C PHE A 465 -10.08 5.02 50.64
N ASN A 466 -10.77 5.97 50.01
CA ASN A 466 -12.20 6.17 50.17
C ASN A 466 -12.95 5.31 49.15
N LEU A 467 -13.82 4.42 49.62
CA LEU A 467 -14.53 3.50 48.76
C LEU A 467 -15.82 4.16 48.25
N ALA A 468 -15.84 4.49 46.96
CA ALA A 468 -17.05 5.03 46.30
C ALA A 468 -18.22 4.03 46.38
N THR A 469 -17.90 2.73 46.32
CA THR A 469 -18.83 1.64 46.62
C THR A 469 -18.31 0.90 47.85
N PRO A 470 -18.99 0.98 49.01
CA PRO A 470 -18.58 0.27 50.21
C PRO A 470 -18.46 -1.24 49.99
N ILE A 471 -17.52 -1.89 50.68
CA ILE A 471 -17.35 -3.34 50.66
C ILE A 471 -18.19 -3.95 51.78
N THR A 472 -19.06 -4.90 51.45
CA THR A 472 -19.77 -5.69 52.44
C THR A 472 -19.05 -7.01 52.71
N ILE A 473 -18.66 -7.23 53.96
CA ILE A 473 -18.17 -8.51 54.49
C ILE A 473 -19.33 -9.17 55.25
N ASN A 474 -19.92 -10.18 54.63
CA ASN A 474 -21.02 -10.91 55.24
C ASN A 474 -20.58 -11.58 56.54
N LYS A 475 -21.51 -11.73 57.49
CA LYS A 475 -21.25 -12.49 58.72
C LYS A 475 -20.79 -13.92 58.42
N ASN A 476 -19.93 -14.46 59.28
CA ASN A 476 -19.28 -15.76 59.12
C ASN A 476 -18.43 -15.88 57.82
N THR A 477 -17.80 -14.79 57.39
CA THR A 477 -16.90 -14.79 56.22
C THR A 477 -15.47 -14.56 56.65
N ALA A 478 -14.55 -15.40 56.19
CA ALA A 478 -13.11 -15.28 56.49
C ALA A 478 -12.27 -15.03 55.23
N ASN A 479 -11.09 -14.45 55.43
CA ASN A 479 -9.99 -14.39 54.46
C ASN A 479 -10.28 -13.68 53.13
N LYS A 480 -11.08 -12.61 53.15
CA LYS A 480 -11.26 -11.75 51.98
C LYS A 480 -10.00 -10.94 51.70
N ARG A 481 -9.48 -10.97 50.48
CA ARG A 481 -8.16 -10.40 50.19
C ARG A 481 -8.23 -8.92 49.87
N LEU A 482 -7.32 -8.16 50.44
CA LEU A 482 -7.13 -6.74 50.17
C LEU A 482 -5.67 -6.51 49.74
N THR A 483 -5.44 -6.07 48.51
CA THR A 483 -4.08 -5.80 48.01
C THR A 483 -3.93 -4.34 47.61
N VAL A 484 -2.74 -3.78 47.84
CA VAL A 484 -2.39 -2.44 47.37
C VAL A 484 -1.37 -2.58 46.24
N THR A 485 -1.73 -2.05 45.08
CA THR A 485 -0.86 -1.98 43.91
C THR A 485 -0.48 -0.52 43.63
N ALA A 486 0.72 -0.25 43.13
CA ALA A 486 1.17 1.10 42.80
C ALA A 486 2.17 1.09 41.65
N ASP A 487 2.33 2.23 40.99
CA ASP A 487 3.40 2.43 40.00
C ASP A 487 4.69 2.82 40.72
N VAL A 488 5.79 2.14 40.43
CA VAL A 488 7.10 2.40 41.05
C VAL A 488 7.88 3.39 40.20
N VAL A 489 8.06 4.61 40.70
CA VAL A 489 8.62 5.74 39.94
C VAL A 489 9.98 6.19 40.44
N ASP A 490 10.41 5.78 41.64
CA ASP A 490 11.75 6.05 42.16
C ASP A 490 12.15 5.00 43.22
N GLY A 491 13.36 5.13 43.78
CA GLY A 491 13.78 4.38 44.96
C GLY A 491 14.41 3.02 44.66
N ALA A 492 15.17 2.87 43.56
CA ALA A 492 15.97 1.67 43.36
C ALA A 492 16.87 1.38 44.58
N ALA A 493 17.01 0.10 44.91
CA ALA A 493 17.62 -0.44 46.13
C ALA A 493 16.96 -0.01 47.46
N LYS A 494 15.78 0.61 47.45
CA LYS A 494 15.00 0.94 48.65
C LYS A 494 13.88 -0.07 48.92
N THR A 495 13.27 0.05 50.08
CA THR A 495 12.17 -0.81 50.56
C THR A 495 10.90 0.01 50.82
N ILE A 496 9.74 -0.55 50.49
CA ILE A 496 8.42 0.04 50.75
C ILE A 496 7.45 -0.99 51.31
N GLY A 497 6.67 -0.61 52.32
CA GLY A 497 5.57 -1.42 52.84
C GLY A 497 4.54 -0.58 53.59
N LEU A 498 3.27 -1.02 53.55
CA LEU A 498 2.14 -0.38 54.21
C LEU A 498 1.53 -1.30 55.29
N TYR A 499 1.01 -0.72 56.36
CA TYR A 499 0.32 -1.44 57.44
C TYR A 499 -0.83 -0.61 58.04
N LEU A 500 -1.69 -1.24 58.85
CA LEU A 500 -2.75 -0.55 59.57
C LEU A 500 -2.20 -0.06 60.92
N GLU A 501 -2.19 1.25 61.18
CA GLU A 501 -1.63 1.79 62.43
C GLU A 501 -2.58 1.60 63.61
N SER A 502 -3.86 1.94 63.44
CA SER A 502 -4.89 1.87 64.48
C SER A 502 -6.21 1.33 63.95
N ALA A 503 -6.98 0.68 64.83
CA ALA A 503 -8.39 0.30 64.57
C ALA A 503 -9.27 1.47 64.08
N SER A 504 -8.93 2.70 64.48
CA SER A 504 -9.66 3.92 64.06
C SER A 504 -9.37 4.39 62.63
N ASP A 505 -8.39 3.78 61.95
CA ASP A 505 -7.97 4.13 60.58
C ASP A 505 -8.81 3.41 59.51
N ILE A 506 -9.71 2.51 59.92
CA ILE A 506 -10.73 1.90 59.07
C ILE A 506 -12.11 2.41 59.48
N THR A 507 -12.92 2.78 58.50
CA THR A 507 -14.34 3.12 58.73
C THR A 507 -15.19 1.93 58.30
N ALA A 508 -15.70 1.18 59.27
CA ALA A 508 -16.56 0.03 59.05
C ALA A 508 -17.81 0.12 59.92
N THR A 509 -18.99 -0.08 59.33
CA THR A 509 -20.28 -0.01 60.05
C THR A 509 -21.04 -1.31 59.94
N GLY A 510 -21.70 -1.71 61.01
CA GLY A 510 -22.67 -2.79 61.02
C GLY A 510 -23.89 -2.41 60.19
N ASP A 511 -24.31 -3.31 59.30
CA ASP A 511 -25.45 -3.08 58.40
C ASP A 511 -26.79 -3.13 59.14
N TYR A 512 -26.86 -3.77 60.30
CA TYR A 512 -28.10 -3.91 61.07
C TYR A 512 -28.28 -2.77 62.07
N TYR A 513 -27.30 -2.52 62.94
CA TYR A 513 -27.40 -1.48 63.96
C TYR A 513 -27.03 -0.08 63.46
N GLY A 514 -26.34 0.03 62.31
CA GLY A 514 -25.89 1.31 61.74
C GLY A 514 -24.73 1.97 62.49
N TYR A 515 -24.18 1.32 63.52
CA TYR A 515 -23.04 1.81 64.31
C TYR A 515 -21.71 1.24 63.81
N GLN A 516 -20.60 1.86 64.25
CA GLN A 516 -19.26 1.41 63.90
C GLN A 516 -18.96 0.03 64.52
N THR A 517 -18.27 -0.83 63.78
CA THR A 517 -17.86 -2.17 64.25
C THR A 517 -16.58 -2.07 65.08
N THR A 518 -16.30 -3.08 65.90
CA THR A 518 -14.95 -3.25 66.44
C THR A 518 -14.01 -3.70 65.31
N VAL A 519 -12.72 -3.39 65.47
CA VAL A 519 -11.68 -3.76 64.51
C VAL A 519 -10.54 -4.39 65.29
N SER A 520 -10.19 -5.62 64.94
CA SER A 520 -9.17 -6.44 65.59
C SER A 520 -8.18 -7.00 64.55
N GLY A 521 -7.07 -7.62 64.96
CA GLY A 521 -6.17 -8.35 64.05
C GLY A 521 -4.68 -7.98 64.12
N THR A 522 -3.88 -8.74 63.36
CA THR A 522 -2.40 -8.78 63.38
C THR A 522 -1.71 -7.81 62.42
N ALA A 523 -2.46 -7.06 61.61
CA ALA A 523 -1.88 -6.04 60.74
C ALA A 523 -1.48 -4.75 61.47
N THR A 524 -1.66 -4.71 62.79
CA THR A 524 -1.28 -3.60 63.66
C THR A 524 0.21 -3.67 63.99
N GLY A 525 0.98 -2.65 63.59
CA GLY A 525 2.34 -2.41 64.09
C GLY A 525 3.54 -2.70 63.16
N ALA A 526 3.40 -3.43 62.04
CA ALA A 526 4.48 -3.57 61.03
C ALA A 526 3.97 -4.05 59.65
N ALA A 527 4.57 -3.57 58.56
CA ALA A 527 4.27 -3.97 57.19
C ALA A 527 5.06 -5.18 56.71
N LEU A 528 4.62 -5.76 55.58
CA LEU A 528 5.49 -6.55 54.71
C LEU A 528 6.23 -5.58 53.79
N LEU A 529 7.55 -5.70 53.66
CA LEU A 529 8.37 -4.82 52.83
C LEU A 529 8.62 -5.47 51.45
N ALA A 530 8.47 -4.69 50.38
CA ALA A 530 8.93 -5.00 49.03
C ALA A 530 10.24 -4.27 48.76
N THR A 531 11.24 -4.96 48.19
CA THR A 531 12.49 -4.35 47.72
C THR A 531 12.32 -3.89 46.28
N ILE A 532 12.74 -2.65 46.00
CA ILE A 532 12.73 -2.05 44.66
C ILE A 532 14.09 -2.30 44.00
N LYS A 533 14.13 -3.07 42.91
CA LYS A 533 15.32 -3.23 42.05
C LYS A 533 15.42 -2.08 41.05
N ALA A 534 16.63 -1.87 40.52
CA ALA A 534 16.80 -1.02 39.34
C ALA A 534 15.93 -1.53 38.18
N GLY A 535 15.62 -0.65 37.23
CA GLY A 535 14.77 -1.00 36.10
C GLY A 535 15.47 -1.91 35.10
N THR A 536 14.90 -2.04 33.89
CA THR A 536 15.37 -2.98 32.87
C THR A 536 15.83 -2.28 31.60
N ILE A 537 16.66 -2.95 30.80
CA ILE A 537 17.12 -2.46 29.49
C ILE A 537 16.83 -3.53 28.46
N SER A 538 16.29 -3.11 27.32
CA SER A 538 16.20 -3.96 26.13
C SER A 538 17.28 -3.60 25.12
N VAL A 539 17.92 -4.64 24.57
CA VAL A 539 18.87 -4.50 23.46
C VAL A 539 18.35 -5.28 22.27
N GLU A 540 18.23 -4.63 21.13
CA GLU A 540 17.90 -5.26 19.85
C GLU A 540 19.05 -5.07 18.88
N LYS A 541 19.08 -5.87 17.81
CA LYS A 541 20.06 -5.71 16.73
C LYS A 541 19.40 -5.42 15.41
N VAL A 542 20.08 -4.63 14.59
CA VAL A 542 19.85 -4.52 13.15
C VAL A 542 21.17 -4.85 12.48
N ASN A 543 21.19 -5.88 11.64
CA ASN A 543 22.40 -6.23 10.90
C ASN A 543 22.70 -5.16 9.85
N ALA A 544 23.97 -5.04 9.44
CA ALA A 544 24.34 -4.19 8.32
C ALA A 544 23.48 -4.50 7.07
N ALA A 545 23.11 -3.44 6.34
CA ALA A 545 22.34 -3.58 5.11
C ALA A 545 23.11 -4.35 4.04
N ASN A 546 24.44 -4.23 4.05
CA ASN A 546 25.35 -5.01 3.23
C ASN A 546 26.29 -5.81 4.13
N ASP A 547 26.36 -7.14 3.95
CA ASP A 547 27.32 -7.99 4.64
C ASP A 547 28.63 -8.14 3.86
N LYS A 548 28.72 -7.53 2.67
CA LYS A 548 29.90 -7.45 1.81
C LYS A 548 30.40 -6.00 1.76
N LEU A 549 31.35 -5.68 2.63
CA LEU A 549 31.95 -4.34 2.73
C LEU A 549 33.05 -4.17 1.68
N ARG A 550 33.35 -2.94 1.30
CA ARG A 550 34.40 -2.62 0.31
C ARG A 550 35.75 -2.42 1.01
N VAL A 551 36.84 -2.72 0.32
CA VAL A 551 38.20 -2.30 0.73
C VAL A 551 38.36 -0.79 0.59
N ASP A 552 39.22 -0.18 1.39
CA ASP A 552 39.64 1.23 1.26
C ASP A 552 38.48 2.24 1.38
N VAL A 553 37.59 2.03 2.36
CA VAL A 553 36.44 2.91 2.62
C VAL A 553 36.29 3.18 4.11
N ASP A 554 36.11 4.47 4.43
CA ASP A 554 35.90 4.95 5.79
C ASP A 554 34.45 4.68 6.26
N ASN A 555 34.26 4.50 7.56
CA ASN A 555 32.98 4.47 8.25
C ASN A 555 32.00 3.36 7.77
N GLN A 556 32.52 2.20 7.36
CA GLN A 556 31.72 1.07 6.93
C GLN A 556 30.88 0.51 8.10
N GLU A 557 29.55 0.40 7.92
CA GLU A 557 28.62 -0.06 8.96
C GLU A 557 28.65 -1.59 9.10
N ALA A 558 28.97 -2.08 10.30
CA ALA A 558 28.94 -3.51 10.65
C ALA A 558 27.58 -3.94 11.25
N GLY A 559 26.70 -2.98 11.55
CA GLY A 559 25.36 -3.17 12.09
C GLY A 559 25.08 -2.23 13.26
N THR A 560 23.92 -2.36 13.87
CA THR A 560 23.41 -1.44 14.90
C THR A 560 22.88 -2.20 16.11
N PHE A 561 23.25 -1.75 17.32
CA PHE A 561 22.60 -2.14 18.57
C PHE A 561 21.59 -1.06 18.98
N LYS A 562 20.34 -1.45 19.16
CA LYS A 562 19.27 -0.57 19.64
C LYS A 562 19.12 -0.76 21.15
N VAL A 563 19.43 0.27 21.93
CA VAL A 563 19.39 0.22 23.40
C VAL A 563 18.23 1.06 23.91
N THR A 564 17.32 0.46 24.66
CA THR A 564 16.15 1.13 25.24
C THR A 564 16.10 0.94 26.74
N VAL A 565 15.93 2.04 27.49
CA VAL A 565 15.83 2.02 28.94
C VAL A 565 14.36 1.96 29.37
N ASN A 566 13.99 0.85 30.01
CA ASN A 566 12.63 0.57 30.49
C ASN A 566 12.58 0.63 32.03
N SER A 567 13.19 1.66 32.62
CA SER A 567 13.26 1.86 34.07
C SER A 567 12.37 2.99 34.58
N GLY A 568 11.61 3.68 33.72
CA GLY A 568 10.80 4.85 34.14
C GLY A 568 11.61 6.09 34.53
N LYS A 569 12.95 6.00 34.56
CA LYS A 569 13.90 7.09 34.79
C LYS A 569 15.00 7.06 33.75
N ASN A 570 15.59 8.23 33.48
CA ASN A 570 16.73 8.28 32.56
C ASN A 570 17.91 7.52 33.17
N ALA A 571 18.75 6.95 32.32
CA ALA A 571 19.98 6.30 32.71
C ALA A 571 21.16 6.85 31.91
N GLU A 572 22.38 6.72 32.43
CA GLU A 572 23.61 7.09 31.75
C GLU A 572 24.38 5.83 31.39
N LEU A 573 24.68 5.65 30.10
CA LEU A 573 25.65 4.66 29.63
C LEU A 573 27.04 5.29 29.71
N SER A 574 27.86 4.80 30.64
CA SER A 574 29.22 5.31 30.85
C SER A 574 30.27 4.52 30.08
N THR A 575 30.07 3.21 29.96
CA THR A 575 31.02 2.29 29.32
C THR A 575 30.30 1.35 28.36
N LEU A 576 30.83 1.25 27.15
CA LEU A 576 30.45 0.24 26.16
C LEU A 576 31.68 -0.59 25.77
N LYS A 577 31.48 -1.90 25.64
CA LYS A 577 32.47 -2.84 25.11
C LYS A 577 31.84 -3.63 23.96
N LEU A 578 32.63 -3.84 22.92
CA LEU A 578 32.30 -4.71 21.79
C LEU A 578 33.35 -5.81 21.72
N SER A 579 32.88 -7.05 21.65
CA SER A 579 33.71 -8.20 21.31
C SER A 579 33.63 -8.41 19.80
N ILE A 580 34.78 -8.44 19.11
CA ILE A 580 34.87 -8.62 17.67
C ILE A 580 35.71 -9.87 17.37
N THR A 581 35.17 -10.78 16.58
CA THR A 581 35.88 -11.98 16.08
C THR A 581 36.09 -11.89 14.58
N THR A 582 37.19 -12.47 14.11
CA THR A 582 37.51 -12.66 12.68
C THR A 582 38.06 -14.07 12.48
N THR A 583 38.23 -14.54 11.25
CA THR A 583 39.03 -15.73 10.93
C THR A 583 40.31 -15.38 10.18
N ASN A 584 40.37 -14.17 9.60
CA ASN A 584 41.33 -13.84 8.56
C ASN A 584 42.21 -12.61 8.85
N ASP A 585 42.01 -11.88 9.96
CA ASP A 585 42.85 -10.73 10.36
C ASP A 585 43.47 -10.91 11.76
N ASN A 586 44.77 -11.20 11.79
CA ASN A 586 45.59 -11.16 13.00
C ASN A 586 45.02 -11.93 14.22
N GLN A 587 44.58 -13.17 14.00
CA GLN A 587 43.81 -14.00 14.95
C GLN A 587 44.59 -14.58 16.16
N GLY A 588 45.90 -14.40 16.24
CA GLY A 588 46.75 -15.07 17.24
C GLY A 588 47.51 -14.13 18.19
N THR A 589 47.37 -12.81 18.05
CA THR A 589 48.15 -11.84 18.83
C THR A 589 47.26 -10.96 19.68
N ALA A 590 47.78 -10.54 20.85
CA ALA A 590 47.13 -9.59 21.74
C ALA A 590 47.39 -8.14 21.28
N ALA A 591 46.94 -7.82 20.08
CA ALA A 591 47.06 -6.51 19.45
C ALA A 591 45.79 -6.18 18.65
N ALA A 592 45.58 -4.92 18.29
CA ALA A 592 44.46 -4.50 17.45
C ALA A 592 44.42 -5.23 16.08
N PHE A 593 43.31 -5.10 15.37
CA PHE A 593 43.20 -5.55 13.99
C PHE A 593 44.11 -4.75 13.07
N THR A 594 44.61 -5.39 12.01
CA THR A 594 45.58 -4.75 11.10
C THR A 594 44.95 -4.32 9.78
N LYS A 595 43.70 -4.74 9.53
CA LYS A 595 42.95 -4.54 8.28
C LYS A 595 41.69 -3.69 8.47
N ILE A 596 41.38 -3.33 9.70
CA ILE A 596 40.40 -2.29 10.02
C ILE A 596 40.99 -1.31 11.03
N GLU A 597 40.58 -0.06 10.95
CA GLU A 597 40.94 1.00 11.89
C GLU A 597 39.70 1.80 12.33
N ASN A 598 39.88 2.71 13.29
CA ASN A 598 38.83 3.60 13.80
C ASN A 598 37.51 2.87 14.15
N VAL A 599 37.61 1.81 14.96
CA VAL A 599 36.41 1.12 15.46
C VAL A 599 35.62 2.08 16.33
N GLU A 600 34.42 2.45 15.90
CA GLU A 600 33.59 3.46 16.53
C GLU A 600 32.13 3.02 16.67
N VAL A 601 31.41 3.73 17.53
CA VAL A 601 29.95 3.66 17.63
C VAL A 601 29.36 5.04 17.32
N TYR A 602 28.60 5.14 16.23
CA TYR A 602 27.82 6.32 15.88
C TYR A 602 26.40 6.20 16.42
N ASN A 603 26.00 7.12 17.30
CA ASN A 603 24.63 7.19 17.78
C ASN A 603 23.77 8.01 16.79
N LYS A 604 22.91 7.32 16.03
CA LYS A 604 21.98 7.93 15.06
C LYS A 604 20.94 8.85 15.73
N THR A 605 20.68 8.69 17.02
CA THR A 605 19.63 9.45 17.75
C THR A 605 20.07 10.89 18.05
N ASN A 606 21.37 11.14 18.22
CA ASN A 606 21.91 12.44 18.61
C ASN A 606 23.11 12.91 17.75
N ASN A 607 23.46 12.15 16.70
CA ASN A 607 24.58 12.40 15.79
C ASN A 607 25.95 12.50 16.48
N THR A 608 26.18 11.75 17.55
CA THR A 608 27.49 11.70 18.23
C THR A 608 28.26 10.43 17.87
N VAL A 609 29.56 10.56 17.63
CA VAL A 609 30.50 9.45 17.43
C VAL A 609 31.25 9.17 18.72
N TYR A 610 31.46 7.89 19.03
CA TYR A 610 32.27 7.42 20.14
C TYR A 610 33.35 6.47 19.63
N ASP A 611 34.61 6.86 19.74
CA ASP A 611 35.75 6.00 19.38
C ASP A 611 35.91 4.87 20.41
N LEU A 612 36.21 3.65 19.96
CA LEU A 612 36.52 2.53 20.84
C LEU A 612 37.99 2.15 20.70
N ALA A 613 38.68 2.07 21.84
CA ALA A 613 40.05 1.62 21.92
C ALA A 613 40.12 0.09 22.09
N TYR A 614 41.10 -0.56 21.46
CA TYR A 614 41.41 -1.97 21.76
C TYR A 614 41.85 -2.09 23.23
N VAL A 615 41.27 -3.05 23.94
CA VAL A 615 41.55 -3.29 25.36
C VAL A 615 42.29 -4.61 25.57
N SER A 616 41.79 -5.70 24.98
CA SER A 616 42.31 -7.05 25.25
C SER A 616 41.83 -8.11 24.24
N GLY A 617 42.37 -9.32 24.34
CA GLY A 617 41.91 -10.50 23.60
C GLY A 617 42.77 -10.85 22.38
N THR A 618 42.70 -12.11 21.94
CA THR A 618 43.45 -12.65 20.78
C THR A 618 42.51 -13.01 19.64
N ALA A 619 41.78 -14.13 19.74
CA ALA A 619 40.83 -14.61 18.74
C ALA A 619 39.47 -13.89 18.80
N THR A 620 39.08 -13.42 19.99
CA THR A 620 38.00 -12.45 20.21
C THR A 620 38.66 -11.22 20.81
N LYS A 621 38.60 -10.09 20.12
CA LYS A 621 39.21 -8.83 20.55
C LYS A 621 38.15 -7.90 21.12
N VAL A 622 38.44 -7.28 22.26
CA VAL A 622 37.53 -6.38 22.95
C VAL A 622 37.94 -4.95 22.67
N TYR A 623 37.00 -4.16 22.16
CA TYR A 623 37.10 -2.72 21.96
C TYR A 623 36.18 -2.02 22.96
N SER A 624 36.61 -0.92 23.57
CA SER A 624 35.82 -0.23 24.59
C SER A 624 35.94 1.29 24.53
N ASN A 625 34.85 1.96 24.92
CA ASN A 625 34.84 3.34 25.33
C ASN A 625 34.33 3.42 26.78
N THR A 626 35.12 3.98 27.70
CA THR A 626 34.79 4.09 29.14
C THR A 626 34.34 5.49 29.55
N SER A 627 34.10 6.38 28.60
CA SER A 627 33.72 7.78 28.82
C SER A 627 32.62 8.21 27.85
N MET A 628 31.61 7.35 27.65
CA MET A 628 30.51 7.66 26.73
C MET A 628 29.64 8.82 27.23
N GLY A 629 29.35 8.87 28.53
CA GLY A 629 28.46 9.88 29.11
C GLY A 629 27.10 9.98 28.40
N LEU A 630 26.62 8.89 27.80
CA LEU A 630 25.44 8.90 26.94
C LEU A 630 24.19 8.84 27.81
N MET A 631 23.41 9.91 27.81
CA MET A 631 22.11 9.95 28.49
C MET A 631 21.05 9.20 27.67
N LEU A 632 20.56 8.10 28.23
CA LEU A 632 19.47 7.29 27.72
C LEU A 632 18.16 7.72 28.38
N THR A 633 17.30 8.39 27.63
CA THR A 633 15.96 8.78 28.12
C THR A 633 15.06 7.54 28.22
N SER A 634 14.33 7.37 29.33
CA SER A 634 13.46 6.20 29.48
C SER A 634 12.38 6.16 28.39
N GLY A 635 12.16 4.97 27.82
CA GLY A 635 11.23 4.75 26.72
C GLY A 635 11.74 5.18 25.34
N VAL A 636 12.94 5.77 25.24
CA VAL A 636 13.56 6.17 23.96
C VAL A 636 14.62 5.14 23.56
N THR A 637 14.52 4.67 22.31
CA THR A 637 15.51 3.77 21.71
C THR A 637 16.68 4.57 21.13
N ASN A 638 17.90 4.25 21.58
CA ASN A 638 19.14 4.79 21.03
C ASN A 638 19.74 3.80 20.02
N GLU A 639 20.03 4.27 18.82
CA GLU A 639 20.57 3.45 17.73
C GLU A 639 22.09 3.61 17.65
N LEU A 640 22.82 2.66 18.23
CA LEU A 640 24.27 2.61 18.31
C LEU A 640 24.84 1.81 17.14
N VAL A 641 25.23 2.52 16.09
CA VAL A 641 25.76 1.95 14.84
C VAL A 641 27.25 1.67 15.00
N VAL A 642 27.66 0.42 14.82
CA VAL A 642 29.08 0.06 14.83
C VAL A 642 29.68 0.32 13.46
N ARG A 643 30.79 1.06 13.41
CA ARG A 643 31.53 1.37 12.19
C ARG A 643 33.03 1.15 12.36
N PHE A 644 33.71 0.96 11.25
CA PHE A 644 35.17 0.95 11.16
C PHE A 644 35.60 1.28 9.74
N ASP A 645 36.85 1.70 9.58
CA ASP A 645 37.46 1.96 8.28
C ASP A 645 38.12 0.68 7.78
N THR A 646 38.02 0.42 6.48
CA THR A 646 38.67 -0.74 5.83
C THR A 646 39.89 -0.29 5.06
N LEU A 647 40.99 -1.03 5.16
CA LEU A 647 42.23 -0.73 4.42
C LEU A 647 42.26 -1.38 3.01
N THR A 648 43.17 -0.92 2.15
CA THR A 648 43.34 -1.44 0.77
C THR A 648 43.63 -2.95 0.73
N ALA A 649 44.39 -3.47 1.69
CA ALA A 649 44.78 -4.89 1.77
C ALA A 649 43.82 -5.75 2.62
N SER A 650 42.55 -5.34 2.72
CA SER A 650 41.54 -5.95 3.58
C SER A 650 40.60 -6.91 2.86
N ALA A 651 40.85 -7.22 1.58
CA ALA A 651 40.08 -8.24 0.86
C ALA A 651 40.09 -9.59 1.59
N ASP A 652 38.95 -10.28 1.55
CA ASP A 652 38.67 -11.58 2.17
C ASP A 652 38.73 -11.60 3.71
N LYS A 653 38.78 -10.44 4.36
CA LYS A 653 38.70 -10.32 5.83
C LYS A 653 37.25 -10.35 6.30
N ASP A 654 37.00 -10.86 7.49
CA ASP A 654 35.65 -10.99 8.04
C ASP A 654 35.57 -10.56 9.49
N TYR A 655 34.46 -9.97 9.91
CA TYR A 655 34.28 -9.50 11.29
C TYR A 655 32.87 -9.80 11.78
N THR A 656 32.77 -10.35 12.97
CA THR A 656 31.51 -10.53 13.69
C THR A 656 31.59 -9.74 14.98
N VAL A 657 30.68 -8.77 15.14
CA VAL A 657 30.64 -7.89 16.31
C VAL A 657 29.55 -8.35 17.27
N LYS A 658 29.84 -8.39 18.57
CA LYS A 658 28.86 -8.76 19.60
C LYS A 658 29.02 -7.94 20.88
N ILE A 659 27.90 -7.80 21.58
CA ILE A 659 27.84 -7.59 23.02
C ILE A 659 27.82 -8.99 23.63
N ALA A 660 28.90 -9.39 24.28
CA ALA A 660 29.10 -10.76 24.75
C ALA A 660 28.35 -11.01 26.07
N ASP A 661 28.43 -10.04 26.98
CA ASP A 661 27.72 -10.02 28.26
C ASP A 661 27.29 -8.59 28.56
N ALA A 662 26.04 -8.26 28.21
CA ALA A 662 25.51 -6.91 28.31
C ALA A 662 25.62 -6.34 29.73
N SER A 663 25.52 -7.18 30.77
CA SER A 663 25.65 -6.75 32.17
C SER A 663 27.04 -6.21 32.53
N THR A 664 28.09 -6.57 31.78
CA THR A 664 29.48 -6.12 32.02
C THR A 664 30.08 -5.34 30.85
N ASP A 665 29.50 -5.49 29.66
CA ASP A 665 29.85 -4.76 28.43
C ASP A 665 29.12 -3.42 28.34
N LEU A 666 27.94 -3.28 28.95
CA LEU A 666 27.19 -2.03 29.04
C LEU A 666 27.10 -1.59 30.51
N ILE A 667 27.91 -0.62 30.92
CA ILE A 667 27.81 -0.05 32.27
C ILE A 667 26.81 1.10 32.23
N ILE A 668 25.60 0.82 32.70
CA ILE A 668 24.47 1.76 32.66
C ILE A 668 23.98 2.00 34.10
N LYS A 669 23.87 3.28 34.49
CA LYS A 669 23.44 3.70 35.82
C LYS A 669 22.20 4.57 35.75
N GLU A 670 21.26 4.38 36.66
CA GLU A 670 20.09 5.26 36.79
C GLU A 670 20.49 6.66 37.26
N THR A 671 19.86 7.67 36.67
CA THR A 671 20.11 9.06 37.06
C THR A 671 19.58 9.34 38.47
N GLY A 672 20.42 9.94 39.32
CA GLY A 672 20.06 10.42 40.66
C GLY A 672 20.38 9.47 41.82
N ASN A 673 20.48 8.16 41.58
CA ASN A 673 20.80 7.17 42.62
C ASN A 673 22.09 6.33 42.32
N ASP A 674 22.66 6.46 41.12
CA ASP A 674 23.85 5.77 40.62
C ASP A 674 23.80 4.23 40.70
N THR A 675 22.61 3.64 40.79
CA THR A 675 22.42 2.19 40.82
C THR A 675 22.62 1.62 39.41
N ALA A 676 23.48 0.60 39.30
CA ALA A 676 23.72 -0.08 38.03
C ALA A 676 22.50 -0.92 37.62
N ILE A 677 22.10 -0.81 36.35
CA ILE A 677 21.07 -1.65 35.77
C ILE A 677 21.75 -2.92 35.23
N THR A 678 21.46 -4.07 35.84
CA THR A 678 22.04 -5.37 35.45
C THR A 678 21.05 -6.27 34.72
N ASP A 679 19.76 -5.93 34.73
CA ASP A 679 18.71 -6.67 34.02
C ASP A 679 18.60 -6.16 32.58
N ILE A 680 19.48 -6.69 31.73
CA ILE A 680 19.57 -6.33 30.31
C ILE A 680 19.17 -7.54 29.46
N THR A 681 18.13 -7.38 28.64
CA THR A 681 17.56 -8.46 27.84
C THR A 681 17.63 -8.16 26.34
N PRO A 682 18.18 -9.07 25.52
CA PRO A 682 18.92 -10.27 25.93
C PRO A 682 20.33 -9.89 26.44
N ASN A 683 20.93 -10.77 27.24
CA ASN A 683 22.26 -10.52 27.82
C ASN A 683 23.41 -10.70 26.81
N THR A 684 23.16 -11.30 25.64
CA THR A 684 24.15 -11.47 24.58
C THR A 684 23.50 -11.12 23.24
N VAL A 685 24.16 -10.29 22.44
CA VAL A 685 23.66 -9.87 21.12
C VAL A 685 24.81 -9.89 20.12
N GLU A 686 24.65 -10.66 19.04
CA GLU A 686 25.67 -10.80 17.98
C GLU A 686 25.14 -10.27 16.65
N LEU A 687 25.85 -9.35 16.00
CA LEU A 687 25.57 -8.86 14.66
C LEU A 687 25.96 -9.91 13.61
N LYS A 688 25.31 -9.89 12.44
CA LYS A 688 25.70 -10.74 11.31
C LYS A 688 27.16 -10.47 10.94
N LYS A 689 27.88 -11.53 10.61
CA LYS A 689 29.23 -11.44 10.07
C LYS A 689 29.26 -10.58 8.80
N VAL A 690 30.16 -9.62 8.76
CA VAL A 690 30.49 -8.86 7.55
C VAL A 690 31.81 -9.38 6.97
N THR A 691 31.92 -9.40 5.64
CA THR A 691 33.16 -9.75 4.92
C THR A 691 33.56 -8.60 4.01
N ILE A 692 34.84 -8.28 3.98
CA ILE A 692 35.40 -7.25 3.11
C ILE A 692 35.79 -7.91 1.79
N GLU A 693 35.29 -7.38 0.67
CA GLU A 693 35.59 -7.84 -0.68
C GLU A 693 36.29 -6.74 -1.47
N GLY A 694 37.15 -7.12 -2.41
CA GLY A 694 37.66 -6.20 -3.44
C GLY A 694 36.52 -5.76 -4.36
N VAL A 695 36.60 -4.55 -4.90
CA VAL A 695 35.70 -4.10 -5.98
C VAL A 695 36.22 -4.62 -7.32
N GLY A 696 35.31 -4.98 -8.22
CA GLY A 696 35.68 -5.50 -9.53
C GLY A 696 34.52 -5.69 -10.48
N ALA A 697 34.85 -5.85 -11.75
CA ALA A 697 33.93 -6.24 -12.81
C ALA A 697 34.48 -7.46 -13.57
N THR A 698 33.59 -8.36 -13.96
CA THR A 698 33.93 -9.57 -14.73
C THR A 698 33.29 -9.50 -16.10
N PHE A 699 34.10 -9.70 -17.14
CA PHE A 699 33.65 -9.78 -18.53
C PHE A 699 33.54 -11.24 -18.96
N SER A 700 32.47 -11.59 -19.69
CA SER A 700 32.30 -12.94 -20.26
C SER A 700 31.63 -12.87 -21.62
N LEU A 701 32.06 -13.70 -22.58
CA LEU A 701 31.44 -13.76 -23.91
C LEU A 701 30.19 -14.65 -23.88
N ASN A 702 29.16 -14.21 -24.59
CA ASN A 702 28.02 -15.04 -24.95
C ASN A 702 28.33 -15.80 -26.24
N ALA A 703 27.81 -17.03 -26.34
CA ALA A 703 28.04 -17.88 -27.50
C ALA A 703 27.36 -17.29 -28.76
N LEU A 704 28.14 -17.13 -29.82
CA LEU A 704 27.67 -16.83 -31.17
C LEU A 704 28.04 -18.01 -32.10
N SER A 705 27.44 -18.09 -33.29
CA SER A 705 27.84 -19.09 -34.29
C SER A 705 29.31 -18.92 -34.66
N SER A 706 30.04 -20.02 -34.83
CA SER A 706 31.48 -19.98 -35.16
C SER A 706 31.77 -19.46 -36.57
N ALA A 707 30.83 -19.65 -37.50
CA ALA A 707 30.88 -19.09 -38.84
C ALA A 707 29.63 -18.24 -39.11
N PHE A 708 29.81 -17.15 -39.83
CA PHE A 708 28.72 -16.33 -40.34
C PHE A 708 29.14 -15.62 -41.61
N THR A 709 28.27 -15.64 -42.63
CA THR A 709 28.49 -14.91 -43.87
C THR A 709 27.68 -13.62 -43.84
N ALA A 710 28.32 -12.48 -44.13
CA ALA A 710 27.66 -11.19 -44.29
C ALA A 710 27.87 -10.69 -45.72
N VAL A 711 26.84 -10.14 -46.34
CA VAL A 711 26.98 -9.50 -47.65
C VAL A 711 27.68 -8.15 -47.47
N ILE A 712 28.58 -7.80 -48.40
CA ILE A 712 29.19 -6.46 -48.39
C ILE A 712 28.10 -5.38 -48.41
N GLY A 713 28.28 -4.33 -47.61
CA GLY A 713 27.25 -3.28 -47.45
C GLY A 713 26.20 -3.58 -46.37
N THR A 714 26.13 -4.78 -45.80
CA THR A 714 25.19 -5.08 -44.70
C THR A 714 25.52 -4.21 -43.47
N PRO A 715 24.54 -3.44 -42.96
CA PRO A 715 24.73 -2.65 -41.74
C PRO A 715 24.59 -3.52 -40.48
N ASP A 716 25.23 -3.08 -39.41
CA ASP A 716 25.04 -3.56 -38.04
C ASP A 716 25.13 -5.10 -37.84
N VAL A 717 26.07 -5.75 -38.53
CA VAL A 717 26.39 -7.17 -38.31
C VAL A 717 26.97 -7.38 -36.92
N GLU A 718 26.32 -8.19 -36.10
CA GLU A 718 26.78 -8.51 -34.74
C GLU A 718 28.08 -9.30 -34.76
N VAL A 719 29.12 -8.79 -34.11
CA VAL A 719 30.46 -9.40 -34.08
C VAL A 719 30.89 -9.87 -32.69
N LEU A 720 30.35 -9.23 -31.64
CA LEU A 720 30.57 -9.55 -30.24
C LEU A 720 29.27 -9.50 -29.48
N ASN A 721 29.10 -10.42 -28.54
CA ASN A 721 28.04 -10.41 -27.55
C ASN A 721 28.65 -10.84 -26.22
N PHE A 722 28.49 -10.04 -25.18
CA PHE A 722 29.19 -10.24 -23.92
C PHE A 722 28.41 -9.71 -22.73
N ASN A 723 28.72 -10.23 -21.55
CA ASN A 723 28.17 -9.78 -20.30
C ASN A 723 29.25 -9.10 -19.47
N VAL A 724 28.84 -8.07 -18.73
CA VAL A 724 29.63 -7.45 -17.68
C VAL A 724 28.88 -7.62 -16.36
N LYS A 725 29.53 -8.22 -15.37
CA LYS A 725 28.99 -8.43 -14.03
C LYS A 725 29.77 -7.61 -13.00
N ALA A 726 29.07 -6.79 -12.23
CA ALA A 726 29.66 -6.09 -11.09
C ALA A 726 29.81 -7.02 -9.87
N ALA A 727 30.84 -6.79 -9.06
CA ALA A 727 31.04 -7.46 -7.78
C ALA A 727 29.85 -7.25 -6.82
N SER A 728 29.78 -8.04 -5.76
CA SER A 728 28.61 -8.06 -4.87
C SER A 728 28.53 -6.86 -3.92
N ASN A 729 29.66 -6.17 -3.73
CA ASN A 729 29.88 -5.11 -2.75
C ASN A 729 29.77 -3.68 -3.31
N SER A 730 29.72 -3.49 -4.64
CA SER A 730 29.66 -2.16 -5.27
C SER A 730 29.03 -2.21 -6.67
N ASN A 731 28.39 -1.11 -7.07
CA ASN A 731 28.10 -0.86 -8.48
C ASN A 731 29.42 -0.65 -9.23
N ALA A 732 29.41 -0.93 -10.53
CA ALA A 732 30.52 -0.72 -11.44
C ALA A 732 30.08 0.19 -12.60
N TYR A 733 30.95 1.10 -13.02
CA TYR A 733 30.71 2.05 -14.09
C TYR A 733 31.74 1.81 -15.19
N VAL A 734 31.30 1.31 -16.34
CA VAL A 734 32.19 1.17 -17.50
C VAL A 734 32.37 2.55 -18.13
N ARG A 735 33.62 3.03 -18.16
CA ARG A 735 34.05 4.32 -18.71
C ARG A 735 34.55 4.21 -20.13
N ASP A 736 35.42 3.23 -20.36
CA ASP A 736 35.98 2.97 -21.67
C ASP A 736 35.89 1.47 -21.99
N LEU A 737 35.68 1.13 -23.25
CA LEU A 737 35.70 -0.26 -23.73
C LEU A 737 36.50 -0.36 -25.03
N THR A 738 37.58 -1.12 -25.01
CA THR A 738 38.42 -1.39 -26.19
C THR A 738 38.09 -2.75 -26.78
N VAL A 739 37.72 -2.75 -28.06
CA VAL A 739 37.50 -3.96 -28.85
C VAL A 739 38.50 -4.04 -30.00
N SER A 740 38.95 -5.24 -30.32
CA SER A 740 40.05 -5.43 -31.27
C SER A 740 39.73 -6.46 -32.32
N LYS A 741 40.32 -6.30 -33.51
CA LYS A 741 40.44 -7.37 -34.49
C LYS A 741 41.45 -8.40 -33.97
N ILE A 742 40.99 -9.62 -33.72
CA ILE A 742 41.84 -10.71 -33.23
C ILE A 742 42.38 -11.56 -34.38
N ALA A 743 41.55 -11.84 -35.39
CA ALA A 743 41.95 -12.60 -36.57
C ALA A 743 41.18 -12.15 -37.83
N GLY A 744 41.61 -12.66 -38.98
CA GLY A 744 41.03 -12.35 -40.29
C GLY A 744 41.80 -11.30 -41.08
N ASN A 745 41.59 -11.32 -42.39
CA ASN A 745 42.35 -10.52 -43.36
C ASN A 745 41.64 -9.23 -43.80
N LEU A 746 40.48 -8.89 -43.22
CA LEU A 746 39.81 -7.61 -43.46
C LEU A 746 40.63 -6.46 -42.82
N GLY A 747 40.98 -5.46 -43.62
CA GLY A 747 41.58 -4.21 -43.13
C GLY A 747 40.53 -3.30 -42.51
N PHE A 748 40.86 -2.57 -41.44
CA PHE A 748 39.97 -1.57 -40.85
C PHE A 748 40.26 -0.21 -41.49
N SER A 749 39.33 0.26 -42.33
CA SER A 749 39.45 1.51 -43.06
C SER A 749 38.07 2.02 -43.47
N THR A 750 38.01 3.27 -43.94
CA THR A 750 36.80 3.86 -44.52
C THR A 750 36.30 3.14 -45.78
N GLN A 751 37.12 2.27 -46.39
CA GLN A 751 36.78 1.50 -47.59
C GLN A 751 36.14 0.14 -47.28
N THR A 752 36.16 -0.29 -46.01
CA THR A 752 35.75 -1.63 -45.58
C THR A 752 34.71 -1.61 -44.47
N ILE A 753 34.78 -0.65 -43.55
CA ILE A 753 33.84 -0.50 -42.43
C ILE A 753 33.26 0.91 -42.43
N SER A 754 31.94 1.00 -42.42
CA SER A 754 31.18 2.26 -42.42
C SER A 754 30.84 2.74 -41.00
N GLY A 755 30.82 1.83 -40.02
CA GLY A 755 30.66 2.18 -38.62
C GLY A 755 30.74 0.99 -37.66
N LEU A 756 30.95 1.30 -36.38
CA LEU A 756 30.95 0.36 -35.27
C LEU A 756 30.01 0.87 -34.19
N LYS A 757 29.18 0.01 -33.59
CA LYS A 757 28.23 0.42 -32.54
C LYS A 757 28.29 -0.51 -31.34
N LEU A 758 28.25 0.07 -30.14
CA LEU A 758 28.07 -0.62 -28.87
C LEU A 758 26.61 -0.50 -28.44
N TRP A 759 25.98 -1.61 -28.13
CA TRP A 759 24.59 -1.69 -27.70
C TRP A 759 24.48 -2.35 -26.33
N LYS A 760 23.50 -1.91 -25.54
CA LYS A 760 23.03 -2.52 -24.29
C LYS A 760 21.65 -3.11 -24.55
N GLY A 761 21.57 -4.43 -24.72
CA GLY A 761 20.38 -5.07 -25.27
C GLY A 761 20.02 -4.52 -26.66
N THR A 762 18.91 -3.78 -26.75
CA THR A 762 18.45 -3.11 -27.99
C THR A 762 18.76 -1.60 -28.02
N THR A 763 19.28 -1.03 -26.94
CA THR A 763 19.59 0.41 -26.83
C THR A 763 21.00 0.68 -27.33
N LEU A 764 21.14 1.67 -28.21
CA LEU A 764 22.45 2.14 -28.67
C LEU A 764 23.13 2.92 -27.55
N VAL A 765 24.33 2.50 -27.15
CA VAL A 765 25.16 3.16 -26.13
C VAL A 765 26.09 4.18 -26.79
N LYS A 766 26.87 3.72 -27.77
CA LYS A 766 27.86 4.55 -28.46
C LYS A 766 28.03 4.07 -29.90
N SER A 767 28.38 4.98 -30.80
CA SER A 767 28.71 4.66 -32.17
C SER A 767 30.01 5.35 -32.59
N MET A 768 30.76 4.69 -33.47
CA MET A 768 31.91 5.21 -34.17
C MET A 768 31.61 5.20 -35.67
N SER A 769 31.85 6.35 -36.31
CA SER A 769 31.81 6.49 -37.76
C SER A 769 33.07 5.92 -38.41
N SER A 770 33.04 5.70 -39.72
CA SER A 770 34.22 5.25 -40.49
C SER A 770 35.45 6.15 -40.31
N SER A 771 35.28 7.45 -40.11
CA SER A 771 36.40 8.38 -39.86
C SER A 771 37.10 8.19 -38.51
N GLN A 772 36.47 7.49 -37.58
CA GLN A 772 37.02 7.19 -36.24
C GLN A 772 37.64 5.79 -36.18
N ILE A 773 37.57 5.02 -37.28
CA ILE A 773 38.03 3.64 -37.34
C ILE A 773 39.42 3.60 -37.98
N SER A 774 40.45 3.49 -37.14
CA SER A 774 41.84 3.37 -37.56
C SER A 774 42.60 2.40 -36.66
N GLY A 775 43.34 1.46 -37.24
CA GLY A 775 44.07 0.45 -36.47
C GLY A 775 43.22 -0.77 -36.08
N SER A 776 43.84 -1.73 -35.40
CA SER A 776 43.18 -2.98 -35.00
C SER A 776 42.44 -2.89 -33.66
N ASP A 777 42.73 -1.88 -32.84
CA ASP A 777 42.13 -1.66 -31.52
C ASP A 777 41.25 -0.41 -31.57
N LEU A 778 39.98 -0.54 -31.19
CA LEU A 778 38.97 0.51 -31.26
C LEU A 778 38.34 0.71 -29.87
N THR A 779 38.51 1.90 -29.31
CA THR A 779 38.02 2.23 -27.96
C THR A 779 36.77 3.09 -28.02
N PHE A 780 35.69 2.62 -27.40
CA PHE A 780 34.53 3.44 -27.07
C PHE A 780 34.86 4.24 -25.82
N THR A 781 35.09 5.55 -25.95
CA THR A 781 35.40 6.45 -24.83
C THR A 781 34.18 7.16 -24.27
N ASP A 782 34.32 7.74 -23.08
CA ASP A 782 33.34 8.59 -22.41
C ASP A 782 31.99 7.87 -22.21
N LEU A 783 32.06 6.61 -21.80
CA LEU A 783 30.92 5.83 -21.37
C LEU A 783 30.57 6.18 -19.91
N ASN A 784 29.31 5.97 -19.56
CA ASN A 784 28.83 6.08 -18.19
C ASN A 784 27.83 4.94 -17.93
N GLU A 785 28.26 3.72 -18.25
CA GLU A 785 27.39 2.56 -18.18
C GLU A 785 27.42 1.94 -16.79
N GLU A 786 26.37 2.21 -16.01
CA GLU A 786 26.18 1.63 -14.69
C GLU A 786 25.73 0.16 -14.77
N ILE A 787 26.37 -0.64 -13.92
CA ILE A 787 26.04 -2.03 -13.62
C ILE A 787 25.85 -2.12 -12.10
N ALA A 788 24.62 -2.36 -11.65
CA ALA A 788 24.32 -2.46 -10.23
C ALA A 788 25.05 -3.65 -9.57
N ALA A 789 25.39 -3.51 -8.29
CA ALA A 789 26.09 -4.54 -7.51
C ALA A 789 25.42 -5.92 -7.65
N ASN A 790 26.23 -6.97 -7.84
CA ASN A 790 25.81 -8.35 -8.07
C ASN A 790 24.89 -8.58 -9.29
N THR A 791 24.76 -7.62 -10.21
CA THR A 791 23.96 -7.78 -11.43
C THR A 791 24.82 -7.98 -12.66
N THR A 792 24.22 -8.51 -13.72
CA THR A 792 24.86 -8.77 -15.00
C THR A 792 24.12 -8.03 -16.10
N VAL A 793 24.85 -7.30 -16.95
CA VAL A 793 24.30 -6.56 -18.09
C VAL A 793 24.92 -7.11 -19.37
N THR A 794 24.08 -7.35 -20.38
CA THR A 794 24.49 -7.84 -21.69
C THR A 794 24.68 -6.70 -22.68
N TYR A 795 25.82 -6.70 -23.35
CA TYR A 795 26.19 -5.79 -24.41
C TYR A 795 26.49 -6.55 -25.70
N LYS A 796 26.35 -5.87 -26.83
CA LYS A 796 26.80 -6.38 -28.14
C LYS A 796 27.48 -5.29 -28.94
N VAL A 797 28.42 -5.70 -29.79
CA VAL A 797 29.08 -4.82 -30.76
C VAL A 797 28.65 -5.23 -32.16
N THR A 798 28.25 -4.25 -32.97
CA THR A 798 27.90 -4.44 -34.38
C THR A 798 28.85 -3.66 -35.30
N VAL A 799 29.15 -4.23 -36.46
CA VAL A 799 29.97 -3.64 -37.52
C VAL A 799 29.08 -3.44 -38.74
N SER A 800 29.11 -2.25 -39.32
CA SER A 800 28.51 -1.99 -40.63
C SER A 800 29.61 -2.06 -41.69
N PHE A 801 29.43 -2.90 -42.70
CA PHE A 801 30.41 -3.05 -43.77
C PHE A 801 30.15 -2.05 -44.90
N VAL A 802 31.22 -1.58 -45.55
CA VAL A 802 31.10 -0.79 -46.78
C VAL A 802 30.81 -1.75 -47.94
N LYS A 803 29.96 -1.31 -48.87
CA LYS A 803 29.73 -2.03 -50.12
C LYS A 803 30.96 -1.88 -51.03
N ASN A 804 31.91 -2.81 -50.89
CA ASN A 804 33.15 -2.83 -51.65
C ASN A 804 33.47 -4.28 -52.05
N THR A 805 33.46 -4.57 -53.36
CA THR A 805 33.68 -5.90 -53.92
C THR A 805 35.07 -6.47 -53.60
N ASP A 806 36.08 -5.62 -53.37
CA ASP A 806 37.42 -6.05 -52.92
C ASP A 806 37.42 -6.67 -51.52
N SER A 807 36.36 -6.40 -50.75
CA SER A 807 36.15 -6.99 -49.43
C SER A 807 35.50 -8.37 -49.50
N SER A 808 35.03 -8.81 -50.67
CA SER A 808 34.52 -10.16 -50.85
C SER A 808 35.59 -11.19 -50.48
N THR A 809 35.17 -12.31 -49.89
CA THR A 809 36.01 -13.39 -49.33
C THR A 809 36.88 -13.02 -48.13
N LYS A 810 36.93 -11.74 -47.72
CA LYS A 810 37.69 -11.32 -46.54
C LYS A 810 36.99 -11.76 -45.27
N THR A 811 37.78 -11.96 -44.21
CA THR A 811 37.30 -12.42 -42.91
C THR A 811 37.59 -11.45 -41.77
N LEU A 812 36.72 -11.44 -40.76
CA LEU A 812 36.83 -10.65 -39.55
C LEU A 812 36.46 -11.48 -38.31
N GLN A 813 37.33 -11.49 -37.30
CA GLN A 813 37.04 -11.96 -35.96
C GLN A 813 37.43 -10.88 -34.94
N MET A 814 36.52 -10.55 -34.02
CA MET A 814 36.74 -9.52 -33.00
C MET A 814 36.76 -10.10 -31.58
N GLY A 815 37.29 -9.31 -30.65
CA GLY A 815 37.37 -9.63 -29.22
C GLY A 815 37.40 -8.37 -28.37
N ILE A 816 37.27 -8.53 -27.05
CA ILE A 816 37.44 -7.43 -26.08
C ILE A 816 38.91 -7.40 -25.68
N ASN A 817 39.57 -6.25 -25.77
CA ASN A 817 41.00 -6.08 -25.48
C ASN A 817 41.28 -5.38 -24.14
N GLY A 818 40.31 -4.62 -23.63
CA GLY A 818 40.36 -4.04 -22.29
C GLY A 818 39.16 -3.15 -22.02
N ALA A 819 38.95 -2.77 -20.77
CA ALA A 819 38.02 -1.73 -20.39
C ALA A 819 38.68 -0.78 -19.35
N THR A 820 37.97 0.28 -19.01
CA THR A 820 38.23 1.04 -17.79
C THR A 820 36.94 1.05 -17.02
N VAL A 821 36.94 0.45 -15.83
CA VAL A 821 35.77 0.35 -14.95
C VAL A 821 36.08 1.00 -13.62
N GLU A 822 35.17 1.85 -13.16
CA GLU A 822 35.25 2.52 -11.86
C GLU A 822 34.17 2.01 -10.91
N ASP A 823 34.38 2.18 -9.61
CA ASP A 823 33.33 2.01 -8.59
C ASP A 823 32.54 3.30 -8.35
N VAL A 824 31.64 3.28 -7.37
CA VAL A 824 30.79 4.42 -6.99
C VAL A 824 31.56 5.65 -6.50
N ASP A 825 32.82 5.49 -6.10
CA ASP A 825 33.69 6.58 -5.63
C ASP A 825 34.65 7.08 -6.73
N GLY A 826 34.53 6.54 -7.95
CA GLY A 826 35.40 6.90 -9.08
C GLY A 826 36.80 6.29 -9.00
N LYS A 827 36.99 5.23 -8.22
CA LYS A 827 38.27 4.49 -8.17
C LYS A 827 38.24 3.37 -9.20
N ASP A 828 39.35 3.22 -9.95
CA ASP A 828 39.53 2.10 -10.87
C ASP A 828 39.38 0.76 -10.13
N VAL A 829 38.55 -0.12 -10.66
CA VAL A 829 38.34 -1.46 -10.10
C VAL A 829 39.13 -2.49 -10.88
N SER A 830 39.51 -3.57 -10.21
CA SER A 830 40.17 -4.68 -10.90
C SER A 830 39.21 -5.35 -11.90
N GLU A 831 39.63 -5.42 -13.15
CA GLU A 831 38.94 -6.18 -14.18
C GLU A 831 39.47 -7.61 -14.20
N SER A 832 38.58 -8.59 -14.04
CA SER A 832 38.94 -10.01 -14.17
C SER A 832 38.32 -10.55 -15.46
N GLY A 833 39.18 -11.02 -16.37
CA GLY A 833 38.83 -11.51 -17.70
C GLY A 833 39.68 -10.87 -18.80
N SER A 834 40.74 -11.54 -19.22
CA SER A 834 41.63 -11.09 -20.31
C SER A 834 41.11 -11.51 -21.68
N VAL A 835 41.36 -10.68 -22.71
CA VAL A 835 41.24 -10.92 -24.17
C VAL A 835 40.24 -12.02 -24.56
N ALA A 836 38.95 -11.73 -24.44
CA ALA A 836 37.93 -12.69 -24.84
C ALA A 836 37.74 -12.61 -26.36
N THR A 837 38.19 -13.64 -27.07
CA THR A 837 38.04 -13.76 -28.54
C THR A 837 36.69 -14.37 -28.87
N SER A 838 35.89 -13.69 -29.69
CA SER A 838 34.66 -14.28 -30.22
C SER A 838 35.01 -15.53 -31.03
N ALA A 839 34.31 -16.66 -30.80
CA ALA A 839 34.46 -17.82 -31.67
C ALA A 839 33.95 -17.56 -33.10
N ARG A 840 33.21 -16.46 -33.32
CA ARG A 840 32.60 -16.11 -34.61
C ARG A 840 33.63 -15.52 -35.57
N THR A 841 33.80 -16.17 -36.72
CA THR A 841 34.45 -15.62 -37.91
C THR A 841 33.37 -15.14 -38.87
N ILE A 842 33.39 -13.84 -39.19
CA ILE A 842 32.58 -13.24 -40.25
C ILE A 842 33.33 -13.40 -41.57
N THR A 843 32.69 -13.98 -42.59
CA THR A 843 33.18 -14.01 -43.97
C THR A 843 32.31 -13.08 -44.81
N LEU A 844 32.93 -12.14 -45.53
CA LEU A 844 32.20 -11.23 -46.41
C LEU A 844 31.93 -11.90 -47.76
N ALA A 845 30.67 -11.92 -48.19
CA ALA A 845 30.25 -12.34 -49.52
C ALA A 845 30.01 -11.11 -50.42
N GLY A 846 30.15 -11.28 -51.74
CA GLY A 846 29.75 -10.25 -52.71
C GLY A 846 28.23 -10.04 -52.75
N THR A 847 27.74 -9.15 -53.60
CA THR A 847 26.30 -8.98 -53.83
C THR A 847 25.73 -10.16 -54.62
N GLY A 848 24.41 -10.31 -54.61
CA GLY A 848 23.69 -11.45 -55.17
C GLY A 848 23.89 -11.61 -56.66
N ALA A 849 23.75 -12.84 -57.13
CA ALA A 849 23.71 -13.17 -58.55
C ALA A 849 22.67 -14.28 -58.79
N LEU A 850 22.13 -14.40 -60.00
CA LEU A 850 21.04 -15.34 -60.30
C LEU A 850 21.32 -16.17 -61.55
N TYR A 851 21.44 -17.48 -61.36
CA TYR A 851 21.45 -18.47 -62.43
C TYR A 851 20.02 -18.83 -62.86
N ILE A 852 19.79 -18.90 -64.17
CA ILE A 852 18.47 -19.05 -64.81
C ILE A 852 18.56 -20.08 -65.92
N SER A 853 17.74 -21.12 -65.88
CA SER A 853 17.71 -22.20 -66.87
C SER A 853 16.31 -22.75 -67.11
N MET A 854 16.04 -23.27 -68.30
CA MET A 854 14.84 -24.06 -68.57
C MET A 854 15.11 -25.55 -68.27
N ASP A 855 14.36 -26.13 -67.34
CA ASP A 855 14.54 -27.51 -66.90
C ASP A 855 13.68 -28.49 -67.69
N THR A 856 14.15 -28.85 -68.89
CA THR A 856 13.46 -29.84 -69.75
C THR A 856 13.64 -31.30 -69.28
N ASN A 857 14.38 -31.53 -68.20
CA ASN A 857 14.60 -32.87 -67.63
C ASN A 857 13.62 -33.18 -66.48
N ASP A 858 12.89 -32.17 -65.98
CA ASP A 858 11.86 -32.36 -64.95
C ASP A 858 10.73 -33.27 -65.46
N THR A 859 10.36 -34.27 -64.67
CA THR A 859 9.42 -35.32 -65.08
C THR A 859 8.03 -34.77 -65.43
N ALA A 860 7.64 -33.60 -64.89
CA ALA A 860 6.36 -32.94 -65.18
C ALA A 860 6.31 -32.30 -66.58
N VAL A 861 7.47 -31.96 -67.16
CA VAL A 861 7.58 -31.22 -68.44
C VAL A 861 8.58 -31.82 -69.43
N SER A 862 9.08 -33.04 -69.15
CA SER A 862 10.12 -33.70 -69.95
C SER A 862 9.68 -34.21 -71.34
N LYS A 863 8.38 -34.13 -71.66
CA LYS A 863 7.80 -34.66 -72.91
C LYS A 863 6.92 -33.61 -73.57
N ASP A 864 6.78 -33.69 -74.89
CA ASP A 864 5.76 -32.95 -75.61
C ASP A 864 4.38 -33.45 -75.19
N ILE A 865 3.43 -32.53 -74.99
CA ILE A 865 2.08 -32.84 -74.53
C ILE A 865 1.04 -32.25 -75.47
N TYR A 866 -0.17 -32.82 -75.44
CA TYR A 866 -1.37 -32.17 -75.95
C TYR A 866 -2.26 -31.79 -74.80
N GLN A 867 -2.98 -30.67 -74.90
CA GLN A 867 -3.97 -30.26 -73.92
C GLN A 867 -5.25 -29.81 -74.63
N VAL A 868 -6.40 -30.17 -74.06
CA VAL A 868 -7.71 -29.74 -74.56
C VAL A 868 -7.92 -28.26 -74.21
N ALA A 869 -8.34 -27.45 -75.18
CA ALA A 869 -8.65 -26.05 -74.99
C ALA A 869 -9.79 -25.82 -73.99
N ASN A 870 -9.94 -24.59 -73.47
CA ASN A 870 -10.84 -24.25 -72.35
C ASN A 870 -10.51 -24.96 -71.02
N THR A 871 -9.22 -25.25 -70.77
CA THR A 871 -8.75 -25.85 -69.52
C THR A 871 -7.52 -25.11 -69.02
N THR A 872 -7.30 -25.14 -67.70
CA THR A 872 -5.99 -24.82 -67.13
C THR A 872 -5.09 -26.04 -67.30
N THR A 873 -3.92 -25.83 -67.89
CA THR A 873 -2.96 -26.90 -68.17
C THR A 873 -2.34 -27.44 -66.89
N GLY A 874 -1.72 -28.63 -67.01
CA GLY A 874 -0.60 -28.97 -66.12
C GLY A 874 0.59 -28.01 -66.32
N SER A 875 1.75 -28.34 -65.75
CA SER A 875 2.97 -27.57 -66.02
C SER A 875 3.33 -27.66 -67.52
N VAL A 876 3.63 -26.52 -68.14
CA VAL A 876 4.01 -26.41 -69.56
C VAL A 876 5.49 -26.07 -69.73
N ALA A 877 6.11 -25.52 -68.69
CA ALA A 877 7.54 -25.28 -68.60
C ALA A 877 8.00 -25.35 -67.13
N ALA A 878 9.28 -25.64 -66.90
CA ALA A 878 9.92 -25.59 -65.59
C ALA A 878 11.15 -24.69 -65.66
N LEU A 879 11.20 -23.64 -64.84
CA LEU A 879 12.26 -22.66 -64.76
C LEU A 879 13.13 -22.98 -63.53
N LYS A 880 14.38 -23.38 -63.73
CA LYS A 880 15.34 -23.67 -62.67
C LYS A 880 16.16 -22.43 -62.35
N LEU A 881 16.07 -21.99 -61.11
CA LEU A 881 16.75 -20.80 -60.59
C LEU A 881 17.69 -21.18 -59.45
N ARG A 882 18.84 -20.50 -59.33
CA ARG A 882 19.76 -20.59 -58.19
C ARG A 882 20.40 -19.23 -57.93
N ALA A 883 20.35 -18.75 -56.70
CA ALA A 883 21.06 -17.54 -56.31
C ALA A 883 22.51 -17.85 -55.88
N GLU A 884 23.42 -16.88 -55.99
CA GLU A 884 24.77 -16.95 -55.44
C GLU A 884 25.01 -15.76 -54.50
N ASN A 885 25.91 -15.93 -53.52
CA ASN A 885 26.29 -14.96 -52.47
C ASN A 885 25.20 -14.55 -51.48
N GLU A 886 23.97 -14.34 -51.93
CA GLU A 886 22.77 -14.06 -51.13
C GLU A 886 21.54 -14.66 -51.82
N THR A 887 20.38 -14.66 -51.15
CA THR A 887 19.13 -14.98 -51.84
C THR A 887 18.75 -13.83 -52.78
N VAL A 888 18.04 -14.14 -53.87
CA VAL A 888 17.68 -13.14 -54.88
C VAL A 888 16.18 -13.03 -55.00
N LYS A 889 15.66 -11.81 -54.91
CA LYS A 889 14.25 -11.49 -55.12
C LYS A 889 14.00 -11.21 -56.60
N VAL A 890 13.06 -11.93 -57.19
CA VAL A 890 12.59 -11.69 -58.56
C VAL A 890 11.27 -10.93 -58.53
N THR A 891 11.19 -9.87 -59.32
CA THR A 891 10.04 -8.95 -59.36
C THR A 891 9.29 -9.00 -60.70
N LYS A 892 9.98 -9.29 -61.80
CA LYS A 892 9.36 -9.53 -63.10
C LYS A 892 10.03 -10.67 -63.86
N LEU A 893 9.22 -11.40 -64.64
CA LEU A 893 9.66 -12.48 -65.51
C LEU A 893 9.05 -12.29 -66.90
N HIS A 894 9.90 -12.24 -67.94
CA HIS A 894 9.46 -12.20 -69.33
C HIS A 894 9.43 -13.60 -69.93
N VAL A 895 8.24 -14.05 -70.30
CA VAL A 895 7.99 -15.37 -70.90
C VAL A 895 7.73 -15.18 -72.39
N ILE A 896 8.64 -15.71 -73.22
CA ILE A 896 8.52 -15.67 -74.67
C ILE A 896 7.98 -17.00 -75.19
N ALA A 897 6.84 -16.95 -75.87
CA ALA A 897 6.28 -18.07 -76.61
C ALA A 897 6.85 -18.13 -78.04
N SER A 898 7.00 -19.33 -78.62
CA SER A 898 7.47 -19.52 -80.00
C SER A 898 6.49 -19.02 -81.08
N GLU A 899 5.25 -18.75 -80.69
CA GLU A 899 4.15 -18.31 -81.55
C GLU A 899 3.36 -17.19 -80.85
N ASN A 900 2.51 -16.48 -81.59
CA ASN A 900 1.57 -15.55 -80.97
C ASN A 900 0.45 -16.32 -80.27
N ILE A 901 0.40 -16.22 -78.94
CA ILE A 901 -0.55 -16.91 -78.08
C ILE A 901 -1.76 -16.05 -77.67
N ASN A 902 -1.86 -14.80 -78.15
CA ASN A 902 -3.01 -13.94 -77.88
C ASN A 902 -4.28 -14.55 -78.50
N GLY A 903 -5.34 -14.66 -77.69
CA GLY A 903 -6.59 -15.33 -78.06
C GLY A 903 -6.58 -16.86 -77.86
N ILE A 904 -5.38 -17.46 -77.72
CA ILE A 904 -5.17 -18.90 -77.47
C ILE A 904 -4.99 -19.17 -75.97
N VAL A 905 -4.20 -18.34 -75.29
CA VAL A 905 -3.99 -18.36 -73.85
C VAL A 905 -4.67 -17.13 -73.25
N SER A 906 -5.30 -17.30 -72.08
CA SER A 906 -5.99 -16.25 -71.33
C SER A 906 -5.21 -15.84 -70.07
N GLU A 907 -4.37 -16.73 -69.54
CA GLU A 907 -3.49 -16.45 -68.40
C GLU A 907 -2.22 -17.31 -68.49
N LEU A 908 -1.07 -16.72 -68.19
CA LEU A 908 0.16 -17.43 -67.83
C LEU A 908 0.43 -17.24 -66.35
N ALA A 909 0.72 -18.32 -65.64
CA ALA A 909 0.90 -18.31 -64.20
C ALA A 909 2.13 -19.14 -63.78
N LEU A 910 2.99 -18.57 -62.96
CA LEU A 910 4.19 -19.21 -62.41
C LEU A 910 3.89 -19.73 -60.99
N TYR A 911 4.33 -20.95 -60.71
CA TYR A 911 4.11 -21.65 -59.44
C TYR A 911 5.40 -22.14 -58.80
N ASP A 912 5.47 -22.08 -57.48
CA ASP A 912 6.42 -22.82 -56.65
C ASP A 912 5.70 -24.04 -56.06
N GLY A 913 5.90 -25.20 -56.67
CA GLY A 913 5.09 -26.39 -56.41
C GLY A 913 3.60 -26.13 -56.70
N SER A 914 2.77 -26.05 -55.66
CA SER A 914 1.35 -25.71 -55.75
C SER A 914 1.04 -24.23 -55.49
N THR A 915 2.02 -23.43 -55.05
CA THR A 915 1.82 -22.03 -54.64
C THR A 915 1.97 -21.09 -55.83
N LEU A 916 0.99 -20.23 -56.11
CA LEU A 916 1.08 -19.22 -57.15
C LEU A 916 2.06 -18.11 -56.73
N VAL A 917 3.10 -17.85 -57.53
CA VAL A 917 4.08 -16.78 -57.27
C VAL A 917 3.77 -15.50 -58.06
N GLY A 918 3.23 -15.63 -59.28
CA GLY A 918 2.79 -14.52 -60.11
C GLY A 918 2.00 -15.01 -61.33
N SER A 919 1.15 -14.16 -61.91
CA SER A 919 0.46 -14.45 -63.16
C SER A 919 0.27 -13.20 -64.01
N THR A 920 -0.06 -13.39 -65.28
CA THR A 920 -0.43 -12.32 -66.22
C THR A 920 -1.55 -12.77 -67.13
N ASN A 921 -2.51 -11.87 -67.35
CA ASN A 921 -3.58 -12.00 -68.34
C ASN A 921 -3.37 -11.09 -69.56
N VAL A 922 -2.27 -10.32 -69.57
CA VAL A 922 -1.84 -9.53 -70.73
C VAL A 922 -1.01 -10.43 -71.62
N ILE A 923 -1.69 -11.18 -72.49
CA ILE A 923 -1.08 -12.23 -73.28
C ILE A 923 -0.56 -11.71 -74.62
N ALA A 924 0.74 -11.93 -74.85
CA ALA A 924 1.45 -11.63 -76.09
C ALA A 924 2.54 -12.68 -76.36
N THR A 925 3.25 -12.56 -77.49
CA THR A 925 4.43 -13.41 -77.77
C THR A 925 5.51 -13.26 -76.70
N ASP A 926 5.70 -12.05 -76.17
CA ASP A 926 6.51 -11.75 -74.98
C ASP A 926 5.58 -11.25 -73.89
N SER A 927 5.30 -12.10 -72.90
CA SER A 927 4.36 -11.81 -71.81
C SER A 927 5.14 -11.59 -70.52
N THR A 928 4.88 -10.47 -69.84
CA THR A 928 5.48 -10.16 -68.53
C THR A 928 4.60 -10.67 -67.40
N ILE A 929 5.18 -11.46 -66.50
CA ILE A 929 4.60 -11.86 -65.21
C ILE A 929 5.18 -10.95 -64.13
N ASP A 930 4.32 -10.14 -63.50
CA ASP A 930 4.66 -9.34 -62.34
C ASP A 930 4.57 -10.16 -61.05
N ILE A 931 5.57 -10.03 -60.19
CA ILE A 931 5.69 -10.75 -58.92
C ILE A 931 5.70 -9.73 -57.78
N SER A 932 4.59 -9.68 -57.03
CA SER A 932 4.40 -8.74 -55.93
C SER A 932 5.12 -9.19 -54.65
N GLY A 933 5.80 -8.26 -53.96
CA GLY A 933 6.39 -8.53 -52.64
C GLY A 933 7.50 -9.58 -52.70
N ASP A 934 7.58 -10.45 -51.70
CA ASP A 934 8.63 -11.47 -51.59
C ASP A 934 8.15 -12.87 -52.02
N LYS A 935 7.20 -12.92 -52.97
CA LYS A 935 6.59 -14.18 -53.45
C LYS A 935 7.56 -15.07 -54.24
N LEU A 936 8.62 -14.50 -54.80
CA LEU A 936 9.71 -15.24 -55.43
C LEU A 936 11.06 -14.77 -54.89
N VAL A 937 11.50 -15.41 -53.81
CA VAL A 937 12.88 -15.32 -53.30
C VAL A 937 13.59 -16.61 -53.64
N VAL A 938 14.56 -16.51 -54.55
CA VAL A 938 15.34 -17.63 -55.05
C VAL A 938 16.41 -17.99 -54.02
N PRO A 939 16.47 -19.27 -53.58
CA PRO A 939 17.47 -19.72 -52.63
C PRO A 939 18.83 -19.94 -53.31
N MET A 940 19.89 -20.08 -52.49
CA MET A 940 21.24 -20.39 -52.99
C MET A 940 21.39 -21.85 -53.46
N SER A 941 20.38 -22.69 -53.24
CA SER A 941 20.27 -24.02 -53.84
C SER A 941 19.43 -23.98 -55.12
N SER A 942 19.78 -24.75 -56.15
CA SER A 942 18.94 -24.85 -57.35
C SER A 942 17.52 -25.31 -57.02
N LYS A 943 16.53 -24.62 -57.58
CA LYS A 943 15.11 -24.92 -57.41
C LYS A 943 14.31 -24.64 -58.69
N SER A 944 13.35 -25.50 -59.01
CA SER A 944 12.50 -25.37 -60.19
C SER A 944 11.14 -24.74 -59.87
N TYR A 945 10.65 -23.88 -60.77
CA TYR A 945 9.37 -23.17 -60.71
C TYR A 945 8.58 -23.48 -61.97
N TYR A 946 7.27 -23.66 -61.87
CA TYR A 946 6.46 -24.26 -62.94
C TYR A 946 5.54 -23.24 -63.60
N LEU A 947 5.66 -23.07 -64.91
CA LEU A 947 4.74 -22.27 -65.71
C LEU A 947 3.52 -23.10 -66.06
N LYS A 948 2.33 -22.52 -65.92
CA LYS A 948 1.03 -23.07 -66.36
C LYS A 948 0.32 -22.06 -67.24
N ALA A 949 -0.51 -22.55 -68.15
CA ALA A 949 -1.32 -21.72 -69.04
C ALA A 949 -2.81 -22.04 -68.87
N THR A 950 -3.65 -21.01 -68.86
CA THR A 950 -5.10 -21.17 -68.96
C THR A 950 -5.51 -20.96 -70.42
N LEU A 951 -5.97 -22.03 -71.06
CA LEU A 951 -6.28 -22.05 -72.49
C LEU A 951 -7.68 -21.52 -72.77
N SER A 952 -7.82 -20.67 -73.78
CA SER A 952 -9.09 -20.15 -74.28
C SER A 952 -9.93 -21.23 -74.95
N LYS A 953 -11.26 -21.05 -74.96
CA LYS A 953 -12.19 -21.95 -75.65
C LYS A 953 -12.01 -21.92 -77.17
N ILE A 954 -12.22 -23.07 -77.82
CA ILE A 954 -12.29 -23.19 -79.29
C ILE A 954 -13.75 -23.41 -79.72
N GLY A 955 -14.18 -22.70 -80.76
CA GLY A 955 -15.47 -22.91 -81.42
C GLY A 955 -16.26 -21.66 -81.74
N LYS A 956 -17.58 -21.82 -81.90
CA LYS A 956 -18.49 -20.70 -82.23
C LYS A 956 -18.32 -19.56 -81.22
N ASP A 957 -18.08 -18.35 -81.75
CA ASP A 957 -17.89 -17.11 -80.98
C ASP A 957 -16.72 -17.14 -79.98
N ALA A 958 -15.73 -18.03 -80.18
CA ALA A 958 -14.54 -18.14 -79.35
C ALA A 958 -13.26 -17.79 -80.13
N THR A 959 -12.24 -17.27 -79.44
CA THR A 959 -11.00 -16.77 -80.06
C THR A 959 -9.89 -17.82 -80.19
N GLY A 960 -10.07 -19.01 -79.60
CA GLY A 960 -9.06 -20.06 -79.63
C GLY A 960 -8.83 -20.60 -81.04
N ALA A 961 -7.56 -20.79 -81.41
CA ALA A 961 -7.15 -21.38 -82.68
C ALA A 961 -6.70 -22.84 -82.52
N LEU A 962 -6.84 -23.63 -83.59
CA LEU A 962 -6.42 -25.04 -83.67
C LEU A 962 -4.95 -25.17 -84.14
N ASP A 963 -4.30 -26.27 -83.74
CA ASP A 963 -3.07 -26.80 -84.36
C ASP A 963 -1.79 -25.95 -84.28
N LYS A 964 -1.47 -25.46 -83.09
CA LYS A 964 -0.17 -24.84 -82.81
C LYS A 964 0.55 -25.60 -81.70
N ASP A 965 1.79 -25.98 -81.97
CA ASP A 965 2.76 -26.40 -80.96
C ASP A 965 3.52 -25.16 -80.47
N ILE A 966 3.42 -24.89 -79.18
CA ILE A 966 4.02 -23.73 -78.53
C ILE A 966 5.13 -24.20 -77.60
N THR A 967 6.30 -23.58 -77.69
CA THR A 967 7.35 -23.69 -76.68
C THR A 967 7.55 -22.34 -75.99
N PHE A 968 8.09 -22.37 -74.77
CA PHE A 968 8.33 -21.19 -73.95
C PHE A 968 9.83 -21.05 -73.66
N THR A 969 10.32 -19.81 -73.68
CA THR A 969 11.67 -19.41 -73.26
C THR A 969 11.55 -18.23 -72.29
N ILE A 970 12.57 -17.99 -71.47
CA ILE A 970 12.64 -16.80 -70.61
C ILE A 970 13.70 -15.86 -71.15
N ASN A 971 13.34 -14.60 -71.41
CA ASN A 971 14.24 -13.57 -71.92
C ASN A 971 14.00 -12.25 -71.18
N GLY A 972 14.76 -11.99 -70.13
CA GLY A 972 14.57 -10.85 -69.25
C GLY A 972 13.96 -11.22 -67.90
N ILE A 973 14.70 -10.91 -66.82
CA ILE A 973 14.26 -11.00 -65.44
C ILE A 973 14.62 -9.68 -64.75
N GLU A 974 13.70 -9.09 -64.00
CA GLU A 974 14.03 -8.01 -63.06
C GLU A 974 14.20 -8.62 -61.67
N ALA A 975 15.42 -8.61 -61.15
CA ALA A 975 15.74 -9.17 -59.86
C ALA A 975 16.70 -8.27 -59.07
N GLN A 976 16.71 -8.46 -57.76
CA GLN A 976 17.63 -7.79 -56.85
C GLN A 976 18.12 -8.74 -55.76
N GLY A 977 19.33 -8.51 -55.25
CA GLY A 977 19.80 -9.15 -54.03
C GLY A 977 18.82 -8.88 -52.88
N PHE A 978 18.51 -9.90 -52.09
CA PHE A 978 17.52 -9.80 -51.02
C PHE A 978 18.04 -8.98 -49.83
N ASP A 979 19.30 -9.18 -49.45
CA ASP A 979 19.96 -8.49 -48.33
C ASP A 979 20.65 -7.21 -48.80
N SER A 980 21.29 -7.21 -49.98
CA SER A 980 21.95 -6.01 -50.53
C SER A 980 20.97 -4.98 -51.10
N GLY A 981 19.80 -5.43 -51.59
CA GLY A 981 18.86 -4.59 -52.33
C GLY A 981 19.33 -4.19 -53.73
N ASP A 982 20.45 -4.72 -54.20
CA ASP A 982 21.04 -4.33 -55.48
C ASP A 982 20.36 -4.98 -56.66
N SER A 983 19.98 -4.18 -57.66
CA SER A 983 19.46 -4.68 -58.93
C SER A 983 20.51 -5.51 -59.66
N LEU A 984 20.08 -6.65 -60.19
CA LEU A 984 20.91 -7.52 -61.02
C LEU A 984 20.78 -7.15 -62.49
N VAL A 985 21.87 -7.25 -63.22
CA VAL A 985 21.94 -6.96 -64.67
C VAL A 985 22.38 -8.21 -65.43
N ALA A 986 22.02 -8.32 -66.71
CA ALA A 986 22.48 -9.44 -67.53
C ALA A 986 24.01 -9.49 -67.59
N SER A 987 24.58 -10.70 -67.45
CA SER A 987 26.04 -10.92 -67.48
C SER A 987 26.67 -10.42 -68.79
N ASP A 988 27.92 -9.95 -68.69
CA ASP A 988 28.64 -9.22 -69.73
C ASP A 988 29.42 -10.07 -70.75
N ALA A 989 29.03 -11.35 -70.91
CA ALA A 989 29.58 -12.35 -71.82
C ALA A 989 30.68 -13.29 -71.27
N ASP A 990 30.77 -13.50 -69.95
CA ASP A 990 31.60 -14.58 -69.35
C ASP A 990 30.81 -15.87 -69.06
N THR A 991 31.52 -16.96 -68.86
CA THR A 991 31.05 -18.29 -68.44
C THR A 991 30.87 -18.43 -66.92
N ASN A 992 31.33 -17.44 -66.13
CA ASN A 992 31.19 -17.41 -64.67
C ASN A 992 30.04 -16.48 -64.24
N LEU A 993 29.32 -16.85 -63.18
CA LEU A 993 28.29 -15.99 -62.59
C LEU A 993 28.94 -15.07 -61.54
N GLU A 994 29.07 -13.79 -61.82
CA GLU A 994 29.64 -12.82 -60.87
C GLU A 994 28.58 -12.06 -60.06
N SER A 995 29.03 -11.39 -58.99
CA SER A 995 28.17 -10.56 -58.14
C SER A 995 27.48 -9.45 -58.94
N GLY A 996 26.17 -9.33 -58.77
CA GLY A 996 25.35 -8.34 -59.48
C GLY A 996 24.79 -8.83 -60.81
N GLU A 997 25.01 -10.09 -61.20
CA GLU A 997 24.66 -10.58 -62.53
C GLU A 997 23.46 -11.53 -62.59
N LEU A 998 22.84 -11.59 -63.77
CA LEU A 998 21.89 -12.61 -64.22
C LEU A 998 22.58 -13.49 -65.27
N GLY A 999 22.68 -14.79 -64.99
CA GLY A 999 23.28 -15.78 -65.87
C GLY A 999 22.26 -16.72 -66.49
N TYR A 1000 22.16 -16.73 -67.82
CA TYR A 1000 21.28 -17.63 -68.55
C TYR A 1000 22.02 -18.87 -69.05
N ASP A 1001 21.47 -20.04 -68.73
CA ASP A 1001 21.91 -21.33 -69.24
C ASP A 1001 20.88 -21.83 -70.27
N ASN A 1002 21.34 -22.00 -71.51
CA ASN A 1002 20.50 -22.38 -72.64
C ASN A 1002 20.36 -23.90 -72.84
N ASN A 1003 21.23 -24.71 -72.24
CA ASN A 1003 21.31 -26.15 -72.46
C ASN A 1003 21.07 -26.95 -71.16
N ASN A 1004 20.92 -26.26 -70.03
CA ASN A 1004 20.72 -26.81 -68.69
C ASN A 1004 21.84 -27.75 -68.23
N ASP A 1005 23.10 -27.47 -68.62
CA ASP A 1005 24.28 -28.22 -68.19
C ASP A 1005 24.90 -27.72 -66.88
N GLY A 1006 24.42 -26.59 -66.36
CA GLY A 1006 24.89 -25.98 -65.11
C GLY A 1006 25.93 -24.88 -65.31
N THR A 1007 26.29 -24.57 -66.55
CA THR A 1007 27.21 -23.48 -66.92
C THR A 1007 26.48 -22.38 -67.69
N ILE A 1008 26.89 -21.12 -67.48
CA ILE A 1008 26.28 -19.99 -68.18
C ILE A 1008 26.88 -19.89 -69.58
N THR A 1009 26.02 -19.62 -70.56
CA THR A 1009 26.50 -19.38 -71.92
C THR A 1009 26.95 -17.94 -72.07
N ALA A 1010 28.21 -17.75 -72.50
CA ALA A 1010 28.91 -16.47 -72.69
C ALA A 1010 28.23 -15.41 -73.61
N SER A 1011 26.98 -15.57 -74.03
CA SER A 1011 26.24 -14.56 -74.80
C SER A 1011 24.72 -14.69 -74.64
N GLY A 1012 24.24 -15.53 -73.73
CA GLY A 1012 22.82 -15.84 -73.59
C GLY A 1012 22.08 -14.76 -72.78
N THR A 1013 21.08 -14.12 -73.39
CA THR A 1013 20.04 -13.37 -72.64
C THR A 1013 18.76 -14.18 -72.46
N VAL A 1014 18.76 -15.43 -72.94
CA VAL A 1014 17.58 -16.28 -73.05
C VAL A 1014 17.90 -17.72 -72.62
N THR A 1015 16.92 -18.38 -71.99
CA THR A 1015 17.02 -19.81 -71.62
C THR A 1015 16.84 -20.73 -72.83
N GLY A 1016 17.06 -22.02 -72.65
CA GLY A 1016 16.57 -23.05 -73.57
C GLY A 1016 15.04 -23.03 -73.69
N ALA A 1017 14.52 -23.68 -74.74
CA ALA A 1017 13.08 -23.79 -74.97
C ALA A 1017 12.46 -24.96 -74.17
N SER A 1018 11.23 -24.77 -73.70
CA SER A 1018 10.42 -25.84 -73.11
C SER A 1018 10.08 -26.92 -74.14
N LYS A 1019 9.51 -28.05 -73.69
CA LYS A 1019 8.84 -29.01 -74.58
C LYS A 1019 7.56 -28.41 -75.17
N SER A 1020 7.08 -29.02 -76.25
CA SER A 1020 5.98 -28.49 -77.05
C SER A 1020 4.63 -28.74 -76.36
N LEU A 1021 3.86 -27.67 -76.19
CA LEU A 1021 2.45 -27.70 -75.82
C LEU A 1021 1.60 -27.60 -77.09
N GLY A 1022 0.97 -28.70 -77.49
CA GLY A 1022 -0.02 -28.69 -78.55
C GLY A 1022 -1.42 -28.44 -78.00
N ILE A 1023 -2.16 -27.49 -78.57
CA ILE A 1023 -3.50 -27.11 -78.11
C ILE A 1023 -4.54 -27.64 -79.09
N LEU A 1024 -5.48 -28.42 -78.57
CA LEU A 1024 -6.44 -29.18 -79.37
C LEU A 1024 -7.88 -28.91 -78.95
N ALA A 1025 -8.84 -28.99 -79.88
CA ALA A 1025 -10.26 -28.87 -79.54
C ALA A 1025 -10.84 -30.14 -78.88
N SER A 1026 -10.30 -31.31 -79.23
CA SER A 1026 -10.55 -32.57 -78.58
C SER A 1026 -9.26 -33.41 -78.48
N ARG A 1027 -9.21 -34.37 -77.55
CA ARG A 1027 -8.03 -35.20 -77.33
C ARG A 1027 -8.46 -36.62 -76.96
N MET A 1028 -7.74 -37.63 -77.47
CA MET A 1028 -7.79 -38.97 -76.88
C MET A 1028 -7.01 -38.97 -75.58
N SER A 1029 -7.64 -39.34 -74.47
CA SER A 1029 -7.04 -39.34 -73.13
C SER A 1029 -6.47 -40.70 -72.75
N SER A 1030 -7.02 -41.78 -73.30
CA SER A 1030 -6.49 -43.12 -73.11
C SER A 1030 -6.83 -44.05 -74.27
N VAL A 1031 -5.95 -45.02 -74.47
CA VAL A 1031 -6.15 -46.15 -75.37
C VAL A 1031 -5.79 -47.40 -74.60
N ALA A 1032 -6.63 -48.43 -74.67
CA ALA A 1032 -6.42 -49.69 -73.98
C ALA A 1032 -6.88 -50.88 -74.82
N LEU A 1033 -6.34 -52.06 -74.53
CA LEU A 1033 -6.84 -53.33 -75.03
C LEU A 1033 -7.63 -54.01 -73.91
N VAL A 1034 -8.93 -54.24 -74.12
CA VAL A 1034 -9.82 -54.86 -73.11
C VAL A 1034 -10.21 -56.29 -73.53
N SER A 1035 -10.50 -57.15 -72.56
CA SER A 1035 -10.81 -58.57 -72.80
C SER A 1035 -12.28 -58.82 -73.17
N SER A 1036 -13.21 -57.94 -72.78
CA SER A 1036 -14.62 -58.00 -73.17
C SER A 1036 -15.32 -56.65 -73.05
N TYR A 1037 -16.38 -56.45 -73.86
CA TYR A 1037 -17.29 -55.31 -73.78
C TYR A 1037 -18.62 -55.61 -74.51
N SER A 1038 -19.75 -55.23 -73.90
CA SER A 1038 -21.11 -55.31 -74.48
C SER A 1038 -21.43 -56.64 -75.21
N GLY A 1039 -21.15 -57.77 -74.54
CA GLY A 1039 -21.42 -59.12 -75.07
C GLY A 1039 -20.36 -59.66 -76.05
N ASN A 1040 -19.38 -58.85 -76.45
CA ASN A 1040 -18.23 -59.30 -77.23
C ASN A 1040 -17.05 -59.58 -76.29
N ALA A 1041 -16.40 -60.74 -76.44
CA ALA A 1041 -15.17 -61.08 -75.73
C ALA A 1041 -14.07 -61.44 -76.72
N VAL A 1042 -12.81 -61.22 -76.33
CA VAL A 1042 -11.65 -61.78 -77.02
C VAL A 1042 -11.79 -63.32 -76.96
N SER A 1043 -11.69 -63.96 -78.11
CA SER A 1043 -11.86 -65.39 -78.27
C SER A 1043 -10.86 -66.15 -77.40
N THR A 1044 -11.30 -67.23 -76.75
CA THR A 1044 -10.39 -68.10 -75.99
C THR A 1044 -9.68 -69.12 -76.88
N LYS A 1045 -10.19 -69.32 -78.11
CA LYS A 1045 -9.66 -70.24 -79.11
C LYS A 1045 -9.77 -69.68 -80.52
N ILE A 1046 -8.92 -70.15 -81.43
CA ILE A 1046 -9.01 -69.86 -82.87
C ILE A 1046 -9.30 -71.12 -83.68
N TYR A 1047 -10.00 -70.96 -84.80
CA TYR A 1047 -10.28 -72.05 -85.74
C TYR A 1047 -9.83 -71.64 -87.15
N SER A 1048 -9.27 -72.59 -87.89
CA SER A 1048 -8.79 -72.33 -89.25
C SER A 1048 -9.95 -71.91 -90.16
N GLY A 1049 -9.78 -70.81 -90.89
CA GLY A 1049 -10.77 -70.22 -91.79
C GLY A 1049 -11.92 -69.48 -91.11
N GLN A 1050 -11.95 -69.40 -89.77
CA GLN A 1050 -13.01 -68.73 -89.00
C GLN A 1050 -12.50 -67.42 -88.39
N ALA A 1051 -13.29 -66.35 -88.46
CA ALA A 1051 -12.93 -65.08 -87.85
C ALA A 1051 -12.98 -65.17 -86.30
N ALA A 1052 -11.87 -64.88 -85.64
CA ALA A 1052 -11.77 -64.85 -84.19
C ALA A 1052 -11.69 -63.40 -83.67
N ASN A 1053 -12.34 -63.12 -82.55
CA ASN A 1053 -12.24 -61.84 -81.85
C ASN A 1053 -10.86 -61.75 -81.18
N THR A 1054 -9.95 -60.95 -81.71
CA THR A 1054 -8.53 -60.97 -81.32
C THR A 1054 -8.10 -59.80 -80.44
N ALA A 1055 -8.78 -58.66 -80.55
CA ALA A 1055 -8.56 -57.52 -79.67
C ALA A 1055 -9.83 -56.68 -79.58
N ILE A 1056 -10.03 -56.00 -78.45
CA ILE A 1056 -11.00 -54.91 -78.33
C ILE A 1056 -10.22 -53.67 -77.94
N ILE A 1057 -10.13 -52.71 -78.86
CA ILE A 1057 -9.46 -51.43 -78.63
C ILE A 1057 -10.47 -50.47 -78.01
N ALA A 1058 -10.25 -50.09 -76.76
CA ALA A 1058 -10.98 -49.02 -76.09
C ALA A 1058 -10.26 -47.69 -76.32
N VAL A 1059 -10.96 -46.72 -76.90
CA VAL A 1059 -10.45 -45.37 -77.15
C VAL A 1059 -11.31 -44.39 -76.38
N THR A 1060 -10.70 -43.68 -75.44
CA THR A 1060 -11.39 -42.69 -74.60
C THR A 1060 -11.02 -41.28 -75.05
N ALA A 1061 -12.02 -40.43 -75.26
CA ALA A 1061 -11.83 -39.00 -75.48
C ALA A 1061 -12.00 -38.23 -74.17
N ASP A 1062 -11.23 -37.17 -73.99
CA ASP A 1062 -11.44 -36.23 -72.89
C ASP A 1062 -12.83 -35.58 -72.97
N ALA A 1063 -13.36 -35.20 -71.81
CA ALA A 1063 -14.48 -34.27 -71.77
C ALA A 1063 -14.03 -32.94 -72.36
N SER A 1064 -14.87 -32.36 -73.23
CA SER A 1064 -14.61 -31.10 -73.90
C SER A 1064 -15.91 -30.33 -74.04
N SER A 1065 -15.83 -29.01 -73.81
CA SER A 1065 -16.92 -28.07 -74.06
C SER A 1065 -16.69 -27.24 -75.33
N ASN A 1066 -15.64 -27.57 -76.10
CA ASN A 1066 -15.33 -26.93 -77.36
C ASN A 1066 -16.41 -27.27 -78.40
N THR A 1067 -16.62 -26.34 -79.33
CA THR A 1067 -17.64 -26.47 -80.37
C THR A 1067 -17.02 -26.34 -81.76
N GLU A 1068 -17.63 -26.97 -82.75
CA GLU A 1068 -17.34 -26.71 -84.16
C GLU A 1068 -17.82 -25.29 -84.51
N SER A 1069 -17.46 -24.78 -85.69
CA SER A 1069 -17.86 -23.43 -86.14
C SER A 1069 -19.38 -23.23 -86.22
N ASN A 1070 -20.13 -24.32 -86.37
CA ASN A 1070 -21.59 -24.34 -86.39
C ASN A 1070 -22.23 -24.41 -84.99
N GLY A 1071 -21.45 -24.60 -83.91
CA GLY A 1071 -21.92 -24.72 -82.53
C GLY A 1071 -22.10 -26.15 -82.02
N ASP A 1072 -21.90 -27.18 -82.86
CA ASP A 1072 -21.98 -28.58 -82.42
C ASP A 1072 -20.80 -28.94 -81.52
N ALA A 1073 -20.98 -29.90 -80.60
CA ALA A 1073 -19.87 -30.37 -79.75
C ALA A 1073 -18.76 -31.00 -80.61
N VAL A 1074 -17.51 -30.58 -80.41
CA VAL A 1074 -16.36 -31.14 -81.15
C VAL A 1074 -16.14 -32.58 -80.72
N LYS A 1075 -16.13 -33.50 -81.68
CA LYS A 1075 -15.86 -34.92 -81.44
C LYS A 1075 -14.40 -35.24 -81.77
N THR A 1076 -13.90 -36.33 -81.20
CA THR A 1076 -12.62 -36.88 -81.63
C THR A 1076 -12.85 -37.87 -82.76
N TYR A 1077 -12.24 -37.62 -83.93
CA TYR A 1077 -12.44 -38.43 -85.13
C TYR A 1077 -11.27 -39.40 -85.31
N ILE A 1078 -11.55 -40.69 -85.36
CA ILE A 1078 -10.55 -41.69 -85.72
C ILE A 1078 -10.40 -41.71 -87.25
N ASN A 1079 -9.17 -41.58 -87.72
CA ASN A 1079 -8.83 -41.51 -89.14
C ASN A 1079 -8.18 -42.82 -89.64
N GLY A 1080 -7.68 -43.65 -88.73
CA GLY A 1080 -7.21 -44.99 -89.07
C GLY A 1080 -6.59 -45.71 -87.88
N PHE A 1081 -6.58 -47.04 -87.95
CA PHE A 1081 -5.91 -47.92 -86.98
C PHE A 1081 -4.77 -48.70 -87.64
N LYS A 1082 -3.74 -49.02 -86.88
CA LYS A 1082 -2.74 -50.03 -87.20
C LYS A 1082 -2.53 -50.94 -86.00
N VAL A 1083 -2.58 -52.25 -86.22
CA VAL A 1083 -2.30 -53.25 -85.20
C VAL A 1083 -1.13 -54.12 -85.60
N LYS A 1084 -0.36 -54.55 -84.61
CA LYS A 1084 0.68 -55.57 -84.75
C LYS A 1084 0.08 -56.92 -84.40
N VAL A 1085 0.20 -57.87 -85.31
CA VAL A 1085 -0.26 -59.25 -85.11
C VAL A 1085 0.98 -60.12 -84.96
N THR A 1086 1.12 -60.84 -83.85
CA THR A 1086 2.21 -61.81 -83.64
C THR A 1086 1.63 -63.21 -83.50
N GLY A 1087 2.29 -64.22 -84.05
CA GLY A 1087 1.74 -65.57 -84.07
C GLY A 1087 2.44 -66.45 -85.09
N ASN A 1088 1.84 -67.58 -85.44
CA ASN A 1088 2.40 -68.56 -86.38
C ASN A 1088 1.35 -69.21 -87.30
N ALA A 1089 0.18 -68.56 -87.45
CA ALA A 1089 -0.82 -68.95 -88.45
C ALA A 1089 -0.40 -68.54 -89.87
N SER A 1090 -0.83 -69.27 -90.91
CA SER A 1090 -0.66 -68.85 -92.29
C SER A 1090 -1.79 -67.91 -92.74
N SER A 1091 -1.55 -67.11 -93.78
CA SER A 1091 -2.53 -66.29 -94.53
C SER A 1091 -3.68 -65.74 -93.68
N THR A 1092 -3.47 -64.57 -93.07
CA THR A 1092 -4.46 -64.00 -92.13
C THR A 1092 -5.15 -62.76 -92.71
N ALA A 1093 -6.49 -62.81 -92.74
CA ALA A 1093 -7.31 -61.64 -93.04
C ALA A 1093 -7.74 -60.98 -91.72
N SER A 1094 -7.95 -59.66 -91.72
CA SER A 1094 -8.42 -58.96 -90.52
C SER A 1094 -9.48 -57.93 -90.84
N THR A 1095 -10.37 -57.69 -89.87
CA THR A 1095 -11.40 -56.67 -89.95
C THR A 1095 -11.51 -55.90 -88.64
N ILE A 1096 -11.93 -54.65 -88.70
CA ILE A 1096 -12.25 -53.83 -87.53
C ILE A 1096 -13.67 -53.27 -87.62
N GLU A 1097 -14.40 -53.25 -86.51
CA GLU A 1097 -15.74 -52.66 -86.43
C GLU A 1097 -15.99 -52.01 -85.07
N ARG A 1098 -16.84 -50.98 -85.02
CA ARG A 1098 -17.29 -50.39 -83.75
C ARG A 1098 -18.29 -51.33 -83.08
N ILE A 1099 -18.06 -51.70 -81.83
CA ILE A 1099 -19.05 -52.45 -81.04
C ILE A 1099 -20.25 -51.54 -80.76
N GLY A 1100 -21.44 -51.95 -81.22
CA GLY A 1100 -22.67 -51.15 -81.17
C GLY A 1100 -22.79 -50.09 -82.28
N GLY A 1101 -21.91 -50.12 -83.29
CA GLY A 1101 -22.00 -49.28 -84.49
C GLY A 1101 -23.08 -49.74 -85.49
N THR A 1102 -23.32 -48.91 -86.50
CA THR A 1102 -24.30 -49.17 -87.57
C THR A 1102 -23.66 -49.54 -88.91
N ALA A 1103 -22.36 -49.28 -89.08
CA ALA A 1103 -21.58 -49.65 -90.25
C ALA A 1103 -21.03 -51.07 -90.14
N GLY A 1104 -20.96 -51.78 -91.26
CA GLY A 1104 -20.32 -53.09 -91.32
C GLY A 1104 -18.80 -53.03 -91.12
N ALA A 1105 -18.21 -54.18 -90.78
CA ALA A 1105 -16.77 -54.32 -90.53
C ALA A 1105 -15.91 -53.86 -91.71
N LYS A 1106 -14.83 -53.15 -91.41
CA LYS A 1106 -13.85 -52.64 -92.37
C LYS A 1106 -12.69 -53.61 -92.49
N ALA A 1107 -12.36 -54.03 -93.72
CA ALA A 1107 -11.22 -54.90 -93.99
C ALA A 1107 -9.89 -54.15 -93.78
N GLY A 1108 -8.94 -54.84 -93.15
CA GLY A 1108 -7.56 -54.37 -93.04
C GLY A 1108 -6.72 -54.75 -94.25
N SER A 1109 -5.52 -54.19 -94.33
CA SER A 1109 -4.50 -54.62 -95.30
C SER A 1109 -4.11 -56.09 -95.07
N ALA A 1110 -3.66 -56.77 -96.13
CA ALA A 1110 -3.23 -58.16 -96.05
C ALA A 1110 -2.08 -58.31 -95.05
N ILE A 1111 -2.21 -59.28 -94.15
CA ILE A 1111 -1.14 -59.63 -93.20
C ILE A 1111 -0.25 -60.66 -93.90
N ALA A 1112 0.95 -60.24 -94.29
CA ALA A 1112 1.95 -61.10 -94.92
C ALA A 1112 2.32 -62.30 -94.01
N ASP A 1113 2.70 -63.44 -94.60
CA ASP A 1113 2.73 -64.76 -93.97
C ASP A 1113 3.39 -64.79 -92.57
N LEU A 1114 2.53 -64.79 -91.56
CA LEU A 1114 2.87 -64.75 -90.14
C LEU A 1114 3.62 -66.03 -89.70
N GLN A 1115 3.49 -67.12 -90.47
CA GLN A 1115 4.18 -68.39 -90.21
C GLN A 1115 5.71 -68.30 -90.32
N THR A 1116 6.24 -67.45 -91.21
CA THR A 1116 7.69 -67.35 -91.47
C THR A 1116 8.39 -66.27 -90.65
N THR A 1117 7.69 -65.20 -90.32
CA THR A 1117 8.26 -63.99 -89.70
C THR A 1117 7.89 -63.85 -88.22
N GLY A 1118 6.86 -64.55 -87.75
CA GLY A 1118 6.32 -64.44 -86.39
C GLY A 1118 5.59 -63.12 -86.09
N VAL A 1119 5.67 -62.13 -87.00
CA VAL A 1119 5.14 -60.78 -86.83
C VAL A 1119 4.57 -60.27 -88.16
N GLY A 1120 3.33 -59.82 -88.14
CA GLY A 1120 2.65 -59.16 -89.24
C GLY A 1120 1.94 -57.90 -88.79
N TYR A 1121 1.47 -57.10 -89.74
CA TYR A 1121 0.81 -55.83 -89.48
C TYR A 1121 -0.46 -55.72 -90.31
N SER A 1122 -1.50 -55.14 -89.71
CA SER A 1122 -2.71 -54.77 -90.43
C SER A 1122 -3.04 -53.31 -90.17
N SER A 1123 -3.21 -52.55 -91.26
CA SER A 1123 -3.74 -51.19 -91.24
C SER A 1123 -5.18 -51.17 -91.70
N PHE A 1124 -6.00 -50.41 -90.98
CA PHE A 1124 -7.39 -50.12 -91.26
C PHE A 1124 -7.51 -48.62 -91.54
N THR A 1125 -7.24 -48.21 -92.78
CA THR A 1125 -7.25 -46.80 -93.21
C THR A 1125 -8.26 -46.50 -94.31
N THR A 1126 -8.65 -47.51 -95.10
CA THR A 1126 -9.62 -47.34 -96.20
C THR A 1126 -11.06 -47.32 -95.65
N GLY A 1127 -11.79 -46.23 -95.90
CA GLY A 1127 -13.22 -46.11 -95.54
C GLY A 1127 -13.52 -45.92 -94.05
N ILE A 1128 -12.54 -45.44 -93.28
CA ILE A 1128 -12.66 -45.01 -91.87
C ILE A 1128 -13.22 -43.58 -91.84
N THR A 1129 -14.54 -43.47 -92.05
CA THR A 1129 -15.28 -42.20 -92.06
C THR A 1129 -16.70 -42.43 -91.56
N GLY A 1130 -17.33 -41.39 -91.00
CA GLY A 1130 -18.73 -41.43 -90.53
C GLY A 1130 -18.87 -41.71 -89.03
N ALA A 1131 -20.12 -41.71 -88.54
CA ALA A 1131 -20.46 -41.67 -87.11
C ALA A 1131 -19.81 -42.77 -86.25
N ASP A 1132 -19.55 -43.95 -86.81
CA ASP A 1132 -18.93 -45.07 -86.09
C ASP A 1132 -17.46 -44.85 -85.73
N PHE A 1133 -16.79 -43.87 -86.35
CA PHE A 1133 -15.40 -43.50 -86.03
C PHE A 1133 -15.31 -42.17 -85.30
N GLU A 1134 -16.43 -41.65 -84.81
CA GLU A 1134 -16.52 -40.47 -83.97
C GLU A 1134 -16.64 -40.89 -82.49
N VAL A 1135 -15.76 -40.34 -81.66
CA VAL A 1135 -15.79 -40.51 -80.20
C VAL A 1135 -16.32 -39.21 -79.58
N MET A 1136 -17.47 -39.32 -78.90
CA MET A 1136 -18.07 -38.16 -78.23
C MET A 1136 -17.18 -37.71 -77.05
N PRO A 1137 -17.12 -36.41 -76.75
CA PRO A 1137 -16.40 -35.90 -75.59
C PRO A 1137 -16.76 -36.62 -74.29
N GLY A 1138 -15.75 -37.03 -73.52
CA GLY A 1138 -15.92 -37.71 -72.24
C GLY A 1138 -16.42 -39.15 -72.34
N THR A 1139 -16.44 -39.75 -73.53
CA THR A 1139 -16.90 -41.13 -73.74
C THR A 1139 -15.79 -42.04 -74.25
N THR A 1140 -16.01 -43.35 -74.10
CA THR A 1140 -15.13 -44.39 -74.65
C THR A 1140 -15.83 -45.10 -75.82
N ALA A 1141 -15.15 -45.19 -76.96
CA ALA A 1141 -15.55 -46.01 -78.09
C ALA A 1141 -14.76 -47.32 -78.09
N TYR A 1142 -15.42 -48.43 -78.42
CA TYR A 1142 -14.82 -49.77 -78.43
C TYR A 1142 -14.83 -50.33 -79.85
N PHE A 1143 -13.65 -50.77 -80.31
CA PHE A 1143 -13.45 -51.31 -81.66
C PHE A 1143 -12.99 -52.75 -81.58
N LEU A 1144 -13.76 -53.66 -82.17
CA LEU A 1144 -13.46 -55.08 -82.21
C LEU A 1144 -12.60 -55.40 -83.42
N VAL A 1145 -11.41 -55.95 -83.17
CA VAL A 1145 -10.50 -56.45 -84.21
C VAL A 1145 -10.69 -57.96 -84.32
N LYS A 1146 -11.08 -58.43 -85.50
CA LYS A 1146 -11.16 -59.85 -85.84
C LYS A 1146 -10.02 -60.24 -86.77
N VAL A 1147 -9.45 -61.41 -86.54
CA VAL A 1147 -8.46 -62.03 -87.43
C VAL A 1147 -8.97 -63.41 -87.81
N THR A 1148 -8.93 -63.74 -89.09
CA THR A 1148 -9.25 -65.05 -89.64
C THR A 1148 -7.95 -65.78 -89.95
N PRO A 1149 -7.45 -66.64 -89.05
CA PRO A 1149 -6.26 -67.44 -89.30
C PRO A 1149 -6.53 -68.58 -90.27
N THR A 1150 -5.53 -68.94 -91.08
CA THR A 1150 -5.54 -70.18 -91.85
C THR A 1150 -4.40 -71.08 -91.38
N PHE A 1151 -4.69 -72.31 -91.00
CA PHE A 1151 -3.68 -73.29 -90.60
C PHE A 1151 -4.14 -74.73 -90.87
N THR A 1152 -3.17 -75.64 -91.00
CA THR A 1152 -3.39 -77.08 -91.24
C THR A 1152 -3.10 -77.95 -90.03
N VAL A 1153 -2.51 -77.38 -88.96
CA VAL A 1153 -2.11 -78.09 -87.73
C VAL A 1153 -3.31 -78.30 -86.81
N THR A 1154 -3.49 -79.52 -86.30
CA THR A 1154 -4.64 -79.91 -85.45
C THR A 1154 -4.30 -80.00 -83.95
N ASP A 1155 -3.03 -79.92 -83.57
CA ASP A 1155 -2.60 -79.98 -82.17
C ASP A 1155 -3.07 -78.73 -81.41
N ALA A 1156 -3.76 -78.95 -80.28
CA ALA A 1156 -4.26 -77.87 -79.44
C ALA A 1156 -3.09 -77.00 -78.93
N GLY A 1157 -3.19 -75.69 -79.11
CA GLY A 1157 -2.16 -74.74 -78.68
C GLY A 1157 -0.96 -74.56 -79.63
N ALA A 1158 -0.86 -75.33 -80.72
CA ALA A 1158 0.28 -75.27 -81.65
C ALA A 1158 0.29 -74.01 -82.53
N VAL A 1159 -0.87 -73.40 -82.76
CA VAL A 1159 -1.03 -72.16 -83.52
C VAL A 1159 -1.59 -71.07 -82.59
N SER A 1160 -0.98 -69.90 -82.60
CA SER A 1160 -1.41 -68.77 -81.77
C SER A 1160 -1.40 -67.44 -82.52
N ILE A 1161 -2.21 -66.50 -82.04
CA ILE A 1161 -2.27 -65.11 -82.48
C ILE A 1161 -2.34 -64.20 -81.24
N ASN A 1162 -1.66 -63.07 -81.30
CA ASN A 1162 -1.75 -61.95 -80.35
C ASN A 1162 -1.81 -60.64 -81.13
N VAL A 1163 -2.67 -59.71 -80.72
CA VAL A 1163 -2.81 -58.40 -81.36
C VAL A 1163 -2.44 -57.29 -80.39
N SER A 1164 -1.43 -56.51 -80.72
CA SER A 1164 -0.86 -55.44 -79.90
C SER A 1164 -0.79 -54.11 -80.65
N LEU A 1165 -0.57 -53.02 -79.91
CA LEU A 1165 -0.28 -51.67 -80.44
C LEU A 1165 1.16 -51.32 -80.08
N ASP A 1166 2.05 -51.20 -81.06
CA ASP A 1166 3.50 -51.17 -80.86
C ASP A 1166 4.19 -49.82 -81.15
N ASN A 1167 3.47 -48.86 -81.72
CA ASN A 1167 3.92 -47.55 -82.18
C ASN A 1167 2.90 -46.44 -81.83
N MET A 1168 2.62 -46.27 -80.53
CA MET A 1168 1.64 -45.30 -80.02
C MET A 1168 2.20 -43.86 -79.96
N ASP A 1169 3.52 -43.73 -79.88
CA ASP A 1169 4.29 -42.50 -79.85
C ASP A 1169 4.94 -42.15 -81.19
N SER A 1170 4.69 -42.95 -82.24
CA SER A 1170 5.18 -42.72 -83.61
C SER A 1170 6.71 -42.70 -83.74
N THR A 1171 7.42 -43.35 -82.82
CA THR A 1171 8.90 -43.44 -82.82
C THR A 1171 9.45 -44.72 -83.43
N VAL A 1172 8.59 -45.72 -83.72
CA VAL A 1172 9.03 -47.01 -84.28
C VAL A 1172 9.42 -46.86 -85.75
N ALA A 1173 10.65 -47.25 -86.06
CA ALA A 1173 11.19 -47.35 -87.41
C ALA A 1173 11.59 -48.80 -87.73
N VAL A 1174 10.80 -49.47 -88.57
CA VAL A 1174 11.06 -50.79 -89.14
C VAL A 1174 11.40 -50.65 -90.63
N THR A 1175 12.62 -51.04 -90.98
CA THR A 1175 13.10 -51.02 -92.36
C THR A 1175 12.35 -52.04 -93.22
N GLY A 1176 11.84 -51.62 -94.38
CA GLY A 1176 11.22 -52.53 -95.38
C GLY A 1176 9.73 -52.84 -95.19
N SER A 1177 9.05 -52.29 -94.18
CA SER A 1177 7.60 -52.44 -93.98
C SER A 1177 6.90 -51.09 -93.80
N PRO A 1178 6.24 -50.55 -94.86
CA PRO A 1178 5.55 -49.26 -94.77
C PRO A 1178 4.44 -49.23 -93.71
N VAL A 1179 3.74 -50.36 -93.51
CA VAL A 1179 2.65 -50.50 -92.53
C VAL A 1179 3.18 -50.53 -91.10
N ALA A 1180 4.36 -51.12 -90.87
CA ALA A 1180 4.97 -51.17 -89.54
C ALA A 1180 5.28 -49.78 -88.97
N ASN A 1181 5.67 -48.84 -89.84
CA ASN A 1181 6.04 -47.47 -89.50
C ASN A 1181 4.84 -46.54 -89.28
N MET A 1182 3.63 -46.97 -89.63
CA MET A 1182 2.43 -46.18 -89.37
C MET A 1182 2.19 -46.05 -87.86
N ALA A 1183 1.56 -44.96 -87.44
CA ALA A 1183 1.06 -44.84 -86.06
C ALA A 1183 -0.06 -45.85 -85.81
N ASN A 1184 -0.17 -46.38 -84.59
CA ASN A 1184 -1.28 -47.29 -84.27
C ASN A 1184 -2.65 -46.63 -84.38
N ILE A 1185 -2.74 -45.33 -84.13
CA ILE A 1185 -3.96 -44.55 -84.32
C ILE A 1185 -3.58 -43.23 -84.96
N THR A 1186 -4.23 -42.91 -86.07
CA THR A 1186 -4.25 -41.56 -86.63
C THR A 1186 -5.64 -40.96 -86.39
N TRP A 1187 -5.70 -39.68 -86.08
CA TRP A 1187 -6.93 -39.07 -85.57
C TRP A 1187 -7.02 -37.59 -85.87
N LYS A 1188 -8.20 -36.99 -85.72
CA LYS A 1188 -8.42 -35.55 -85.86
C LYS A 1188 -9.17 -35.04 -84.64
N ASP A 1189 -8.81 -33.85 -84.19
CA ASP A 1189 -9.41 -33.18 -83.04
C ASP A 1189 -10.60 -32.29 -83.40
N SER A 1190 -10.97 -32.25 -84.68
CA SER A 1190 -12.21 -31.69 -85.21
C SER A 1190 -12.50 -32.28 -86.59
N SER A 1191 -13.71 -32.06 -87.11
CA SER A 1191 -14.14 -32.58 -88.42
C SER A 1191 -13.30 -32.04 -89.60
N SER A 1192 -12.73 -30.84 -89.45
CA SER A 1192 -11.96 -30.14 -90.49
C SER A 1192 -10.44 -30.18 -90.28
N ALA A 1193 -9.97 -30.68 -89.13
CA ALA A 1193 -8.55 -30.74 -88.82
C ALA A 1193 -7.76 -31.75 -89.67
N THR A 1194 -6.46 -31.49 -89.81
CA THR A 1194 -5.52 -32.46 -90.37
C THR A 1194 -5.29 -33.62 -89.41
N ALA A 1195 -5.10 -34.82 -89.96
CA ALA A 1195 -4.85 -36.02 -89.16
C ALA A 1195 -3.52 -35.91 -88.39
N LYS A 1196 -3.53 -36.36 -87.13
CA LYS A 1196 -2.45 -36.23 -86.15
C LYS A 1196 -1.89 -37.60 -85.77
N SER A 1197 -0.58 -37.61 -85.55
CA SER A 1197 0.17 -38.62 -84.81
C SER A 1197 1.50 -37.96 -84.38
N PRO A 1198 2.06 -38.30 -83.21
CA PRO A 1198 1.57 -39.28 -82.22
C PRO A 1198 0.41 -38.79 -81.35
N LEU A 1199 -0.01 -39.61 -80.39
CA LEU A 1199 -1.06 -39.29 -79.41
C LEU A 1199 -0.57 -38.46 -78.21
N ARG A 1200 0.75 -38.41 -77.95
CA ARG A 1200 1.38 -37.76 -76.78
C ARG A 1200 0.81 -38.20 -75.41
N LEU A 1201 0.45 -39.49 -75.29
CA LEU A 1201 -0.09 -40.09 -74.07
C LEU A 1201 0.99 -40.62 -73.10
N GLY A 1202 2.27 -40.54 -73.47
CA GLY A 1202 3.38 -41.10 -72.69
C GLY A 1202 3.53 -42.63 -72.77
N THR A 1203 2.51 -43.35 -73.26
CA THR A 1203 2.55 -44.79 -73.55
C THR A 1203 3.07 -45.06 -74.96
N THR A 1204 4.07 -45.92 -75.09
CA THR A 1204 4.70 -46.27 -76.37
C THR A 1204 4.15 -47.56 -76.97
N THR A 1205 3.77 -48.54 -76.14
CA THR A 1205 3.24 -49.85 -76.55
C THR A 1205 2.12 -50.38 -75.65
N LEU A 1206 1.20 -51.18 -76.19
CA LEU A 1206 0.15 -51.94 -75.49
C LEU A 1206 0.13 -53.39 -75.98
N SER A 1207 0.36 -54.34 -75.07
CA SER A 1207 0.36 -55.78 -75.39
C SER A 1207 -1.04 -56.37 -75.36
N GLY A 1208 -1.36 -57.26 -76.30
CA GLY A 1208 -2.64 -57.96 -76.35
C GLY A 1208 -2.63 -59.30 -75.63
N THR A 1209 -3.74 -60.03 -75.78
CA THR A 1209 -3.91 -61.40 -75.28
C THR A 1209 -3.55 -62.40 -76.36
N THR A 1210 -2.76 -63.42 -76.02
CA THR A 1210 -2.46 -64.53 -76.92
C THR A 1210 -3.60 -65.55 -76.89
N ILE A 1211 -4.09 -65.93 -78.07
CA ILE A 1211 -5.17 -66.88 -78.26
C ILE A 1211 -4.68 -68.01 -79.18
N SER A 1212 -5.05 -69.26 -78.90
CA SER A 1212 -4.49 -70.43 -79.61
C SER A 1212 -5.55 -71.39 -80.12
N ASN A 1213 -5.19 -72.29 -81.05
CA ASN A 1213 -6.12 -73.24 -81.69
C ASN A 1213 -6.60 -74.36 -80.77
#